data_AF-A0A4X1T707-F1
#
_entry.id   AF-A0A4X1T707-F1
#
_cell.length_a   1.000
_cell.length_b   1.000
_cell.length_c   1.000
_cell.angle_alpha   90.00
_cell.angle_beta   90.00
_cell.angle_gamma   90.00
#
_symmetry.space_group_name_H-M   'P 1'
#
loop_
_entity.id
_entity.type
_entity.pdbx_description
1 polymer ?
#
loop_
_entity_poly.entity_id
_entity_poly.type
_entity_poly.pdbx_seq_one_letter_code
_entity_poly.pdbx_strand_id
1 'polypeptide(L)'
;MPRRLQPRSAGTKGPPGMTAAASEAASRSHPSASGDPAASAKPLLRWDEVPDDFVECFILSGYRRLPCTAQECLASVLKPTNETLNFWTHFIPLLLFLSKFCRLFFLSGRDVPFHHPWLLPLWCYASGVLLTFAMSCTAHVFSCLSLRLRAAFFYLDYASISYYGFGSTVAYYYYLLPGLSLLDARVMTPYVQQRLGWHVDCTGLIAAYRALVLPVAFVLAVACTVACCKSRTDWCSYPFALRTFVFVMPLSMACPIMLESWLFDLRGENPTLFVHFYRRYFWLVVAAFFNVSKIPERIQPGLFDIIGHSHQLFHIFTFLSIYDQVYYVEEGLRQFLKAPPDAPTFCGTVGYMLLLVICLGLVIKKFLNNSEFCSKKPVFTCGGILTGESGFIGSEGFPGVYPPNSKCTWKITVPEGKVVVLNFRFIDLESDNLCRYDFVDVYNGHANGQRIGRFCGTFRPGALVSSGNKMMVQMISDANTAGNGFMAMFTAAEPNERGDRYCGGRLERPSGSFKTPNWPDRDYPAGVACVWHIVAPKNQLIELEFEKFDVERDNYCRYDYVAVFNGGEINDAERIGKYCGDSPPAPIVSERNELLIQFLSDLSLTADGFIGHYKFRPKKLPTTIAPPVTTTYPVTTSVKPTVALCQQKCKRTGTPESNYCSSNFVLAGTVITTIPRGGSLHATISIINIYKEGNLAVQQAGKNMSAKVIVVCKQCPLLRRGLNYIIMGQVGEDGRGRIMPNSFIMMFKTKNQKLLNALKNKQC
;
A
#
# COMPACT_ATOMS: atom_id res chain seq x y z
N MET A 1 68.58 -45.40 23.06
CA MET A 1 69.08 -46.14 21.89
C MET A 1 68.09 -45.99 20.73
N PRO A 2 68.55 -45.95 19.47
CA PRO A 2 68.12 -44.93 18.50
C PRO A 2 67.66 -45.47 17.13
N ARG A 3 67.43 -44.54 16.18
CA ARG A 3 67.44 -44.69 14.69
C ARG A 3 66.21 -45.37 14.05
N ARG A 4 65.77 -45.08 12.82
CA ARG A 4 66.03 -44.09 11.74
C ARG A 4 64.99 -44.38 10.63
N LEU A 5 64.68 -43.35 9.83
CA LEU A 5 64.48 -43.34 8.35
C LEU A 5 63.35 -44.19 7.69
N GLN A 6 62.33 -43.49 7.15
CA GLN A 6 62.10 -43.17 5.71
C GLN A 6 62.70 -44.11 4.61
N PRO A 7 62.27 -43.99 3.33
CA PRO A 7 60.93 -43.92 2.70
C PRO A 7 60.93 -44.68 1.32
N ARG A 8 59.95 -44.44 0.44
CA ARG A 8 59.99 -44.40 -1.08
C ARG A 8 58.67 -44.93 -1.64
N SER A 9 57.85 -44.21 -2.43
CA SER A 9 58.02 -43.37 -3.64
C SER A 9 58.11 -44.13 -4.95
N ALA A 10 57.55 -43.48 -5.98
CA ALA A 10 57.51 -43.78 -7.43
C ALA A 10 56.25 -44.56 -7.83
N GLY A 11 55.37 -44.04 -8.69
CA GLY A 11 55.57 -43.26 -9.93
C GLY A 11 54.88 -44.10 -11.03
N THR A 12 54.28 -43.64 -12.11
CA THR A 12 54.21 -42.36 -12.83
C THR A 12 53.35 -42.63 -14.08
N LYS A 13 52.57 -41.63 -14.56
CA LYS A 13 52.06 -41.45 -15.95
C LYS A 13 51.06 -42.53 -16.45
N GLY A 14 49.98 -42.27 -17.16
CA GLY A 14 49.51 -41.20 -18.05
C GLY A 14 48.46 -41.84 -19.00
N PRO A 15 47.65 -41.07 -19.76
CA PRO A 15 46.20 -41.30 -20.02
C PRO A 15 45.93 -41.84 -21.45
N PRO A 16 44.78 -41.63 -22.14
CA PRO A 16 43.38 -41.33 -21.80
C PRO A 16 42.37 -42.30 -22.49
N GLY A 17 41.05 -42.19 -22.23
CA GLY A 17 40.06 -42.85 -23.10
C GLY A 17 38.61 -42.78 -22.60
N MET A 18 37.77 -42.09 -23.36
CA MET A 18 36.32 -41.92 -23.17
C MET A 18 35.56 -43.25 -23.14
N THR A 19 34.47 -43.35 -22.35
CA THR A 19 33.08 -43.55 -22.83
C THR A 19 32.09 -43.86 -21.70
N ALA A 20 30.91 -43.25 -21.84
CA ALA A 20 29.57 -43.73 -21.52
C ALA A 20 29.22 -44.36 -20.14
N ALA A 21 28.34 -43.62 -19.44
CA ALA A 21 27.04 -44.05 -18.94
C ALA A 21 26.90 -45.06 -17.76
N ALA A 22 26.09 -44.58 -16.80
CA ALA A 22 25.07 -45.29 -16.01
C ALA A 22 25.39 -45.76 -14.58
N SER A 23 24.35 -45.57 -13.74
CA SER A 23 24.04 -46.15 -12.41
C SER A 23 24.89 -45.69 -11.23
N GLU A 24 24.32 -44.90 -10.31
CA GLU A 24 23.63 -45.37 -9.09
C GLU A 24 24.51 -46.19 -8.16
N ALA A 25 24.91 -45.59 -7.03
CA ALA A 25 24.58 -46.10 -5.70
C ALA A 25 25.30 -45.29 -4.60
N ALA A 26 24.53 -45.00 -3.56
CA ALA A 26 24.91 -44.28 -2.37
C ALA A 26 26.05 -44.95 -1.58
N SER A 27 26.95 -44.13 -1.02
CA SER A 27 27.62 -44.45 0.24
C SER A 27 27.28 -43.37 1.26
N ARG A 28 26.52 -43.80 2.27
CA ARG A 28 26.23 -43.05 3.49
C ARG A 28 27.52 -42.87 4.27
N SER A 29 27.87 -41.64 4.62
CA SER A 29 28.73 -41.34 5.76
C SER A 29 27.92 -40.59 6.82
N HIS A 30 27.62 -41.28 7.93
CA HIS A 30 27.30 -40.62 9.18
C HIS A 30 28.59 -40.01 9.75
N PRO A 31 28.52 -38.82 10.36
CA PRO A 31 29.28 -38.58 11.57
C PRO A 31 28.37 -38.44 12.78
N SER A 32 28.88 -39.02 13.86
CA SER A 32 28.38 -39.13 15.21
C SER A 32 28.01 -37.80 15.87
N ALA A 33 26.98 -37.89 16.71
CA ALA A 33 26.48 -36.86 17.59
C ALA A 33 27.46 -36.53 18.74
N SER A 34 27.67 -35.24 18.96
CA SER A 34 27.92 -34.66 20.28
C SER A 34 26.87 -33.58 20.50
N GLY A 35 26.00 -33.78 21.50
CA GLY A 35 24.81 -32.98 21.73
C GLY A 35 25.09 -31.66 22.43
N ASP A 36 24.55 -30.58 21.86
CA ASP A 36 24.11 -29.40 22.58
C ASP A 36 22.59 -29.50 22.83
N PRO A 37 22.09 -29.31 24.07
CA PRO A 37 20.67 -29.30 24.38
C PRO A 37 20.06 -27.93 24.04
N ALA A 38 20.08 -27.58 22.76
CA ALA A 38 19.32 -26.48 22.17
C ALA A 38 19.13 -26.77 20.68
N ALA A 39 18.41 -27.85 20.36
CA ALA A 39 18.03 -28.17 18.99
C ALA A 39 17.03 -27.13 18.46
N SER A 40 17.58 -26.00 18.01
CA SER A 40 17.12 -25.11 16.93
C SER A 40 15.64 -25.26 16.55
N ALA A 41 14.77 -24.47 17.19
CA ALA A 41 13.52 -24.08 16.57
C ALA A 41 13.88 -23.24 15.33
N LYS A 42 13.93 -23.89 14.16
CA LYS A 42 14.18 -23.21 12.87
C LYS A 42 13.18 -22.06 12.72
N PRO A 43 13.61 -20.81 12.50
CA PRO A 43 12.70 -19.67 12.41
C PRO A 43 11.80 -19.80 11.18
N LEU A 44 10.53 -19.41 11.36
CA LEU A 44 9.53 -19.24 10.29
C LEU A 44 10.03 -18.20 9.30
N LEU A 45 9.58 -18.34 8.05
CA LEU A 45 10.01 -17.47 6.96
C LEU A 45 9.15 -16.20 6.87
N ARG A 46 9.79 -15.13 6.42
CA ARG A 46 9.13 -13.89 5.99
C ARG A 46 8.66 -14.01 4.53
N TRP A 47 7.76 -13.10 4.14
CA TRP A 47 7.19 -13.05 2.79
C TRP A 47 8.25 -12.94 1.68
N ASP A 48 9.38 -12.29 1.96
CA ASP A 48 10.49 -12.10 1.03
C ASP A 48 11.35 -13.37 0.83
N GLU A 49 11.30 -14.29 1.79
CA GLU A 49 12.08 -15.53 1.81
C GLU A 49 11.37 -16.71 1.12
N VAL A 50 10.09 -16.57 0.76
CA VAL A 50 9.29 -17.61 0.09
C VAL A 50 9.08 -17.32 -1.40
N PRO A 51 8.74 -18.32 -2.23
CA PRO A 51 8.34 -18.10 -3.62
C PRO A 51 7.09 -17.22 -3.70
N ASP A 52 6.95 -16.44 -4.75
CA ASP A 52 5.86 -15.47 -4.87
C ASP A 52 4.47 -16.15 -4.93
N ASP A 53 4.37 -17.37 -5.47
CA ASP A 53 3.16 -18.21 -5.45
C ASP A 53 2.74 -18.67 -4.04
N PHE A 54 3.61 -18.48 -3.04
CA PHE A 54 3.34 -18.72 -1.63
C PHE A 54 2.91 -17.47 -0.88
N VAL A 55 3.24 -16.27 -1.39
CA VAL A 55 2.99 -15.01 -0.69
C VAL A 55 1.50 -14.67 -0.76
N GLU A 56 0.90 -14.50 0.41
CA GLU A 56 -0.44 -13.92 0.53
C GLU A 56 -0.32 -12.41 0.67
N CYS A 57 -1.19 -11.66 -0.02
CA CYS A 57 -1.15 -10.20 0.01
C CYS A 57 -1.29 -9.68 1.46
N PHE A 58 -0.43 -8.73 1.84
CA PHE A 58 -0.40 -8.08 3.16
C PHE A 58 0.01 -8.97 4.36
N ILE A 59 0.34 -10.24 4.14
CA ILE A 59 0.89 -11.15 5.17
C ILE A 59 2.41 -11.14 5.10
N LEU A 60 3.07 -10.69 6.17
CA LEU A 60 4.51 -10.40 6.15
C LEU A 60 5.38 -11.54 6.68
N SER A 61 4.86 -12.42 7.51
CA SER A 61 5.62 -13.43 8.23
C SER A 61 4.80 -14.66 8.59
N GLY A 62 5.45 -15.69 9.14
CA GLY A 62 4.79 -16.92 9.61
C GLY A 62 4.72 -18.04 8.57
N TYR A 63 5.44 -17.92 7.45
CA TYR A 63 5.47 -18.92 6.39
C TYR A 63 6.35 -20.13 6.75
N ARG A 64 5.96 -21.30 6.24
CA ARG A 64 6.73 -22.55 6.37
C ARG A 64 7.80 -22.65 5.26
N ARG A 65 8.90 -23.36 5.53
CA ARG A 65 9.98 -23.61 4.56
C ARG A 65 9.56 -24.64 3.50
N LEU A 66 10.14 -24.56 2.30
CA LEU A 66 10.01 -25.58 1.25
C LEU A 66 11.29 -26.43 1.13
N PRO A 67 11.19 -27.75 0.87
CA PRO A 67 10.08 -28.66 1.18
C PRO A 67 10.22 -29.27 2.59
N CYS A 68 9.15 -29.23 3.36
CA CYS A 68 9.00 -30.01 4.60
C CYS A 68 8.57 -31.44 4.27
N THR A 69 8.96 -32.41 5.10
CA THR A 69 8.40 -33.77 5.03
C THR A 69 6.92 -33.77 5.43
N ALA A 70 6.13 -34.77 4.99
CA ALA A 70 4.71 -34.86 5.36
C ALA A 70 4.50 -34.89 6.89
N GLN A 71 5.42 -35.52 7.62
CA GLN A 71 5.41 -35.57 9.08
C GLN A 71 5.67 -34.18 9.70
N GLU A 72 6.56 -33.37 9.11
CA GLU A 72 6.78 -31.98 9.55
C GLU A 72 5.58 -31.08 9.24
N CYS A 73 4.94 -31.22 8.07
CA CYS A 73 3.72 -30.47 7.75
C CYS A 73 2.58 -30.84 8.74
N LEU A 74 2.43 -32.11 9.12
CA LEU A 74 1.47 -32.53 10.16
C LEU A 74 1.82 -31.97 11.54
N ALA A 75 3.09 -32.02 11.95
CA ALA A 75 3.54 -31.43 13.21
C ALA A 75 3.37 -29.90 13.26
N SER A 76 3.30 -29.23 12.10
CA SER A 76 3.12 -27.78 12.01
C SER A 76 1.71 -27.31 12.38
N VAL A 77 0.72 -28.21 12.37
CA VAL A 77 -0.69 -27.91 12.72
C VAL A 77 -0.87 -27.37 14.15
N LEU A 78 0.07 -27.67 15.05
CA LEU A 78 0.07 -27.18 16.43
C LEU A 78 1.06 -26.02 16.65
N LYS A 79 1.82 -25.63 15.63
CA LYS A 79 2.77 -24.51 15.70
C LYS A 79 2.11 -23.24 15.18
N PRO A 80 2.46 -22.04 15.66
CA PRO A 80 1.91 -20.80 15.16
C PRO A 80 2.48 -20.48 13.78
N THR A 81 1.73 -20.76 12.71
CA THR A 81 2.07 -20.42 11.32
C THR A 81 0.90 -19.72 10.68
N ASN A 82 1.12 -19.03 9.55
CA ASN A 82 0.05 -18.35 8.81
C ASN A 82 -1.03 -19.31 8.26
N GLU A 83 -0.76 -20.62 8.24
CA GLU A 83 -1.69 -21.65 7.76
C GLU A 83 -2.35 -22.44 8.90
N THR A 84 -1.90 -22.24 10.13
CA THR A 84 -2.33 -23.02 11.30
C THR A 84 -3.81 -22.83 11.58
N LEU A 85 -4.25 -21.58 11.71
CA LEU A 85 -5.66 -21.31 11.93
C LEU A 85 -6.51 -21.56 10.69
N ASN A 86 -5.97 -21.40 9.47
CA ASN A 86 -6.69 -21.82 8.26
C ASN A 86 -7.07 -23.31 8.36
N PHE A 87 -6.15 -24.19 8.75
CA PHE A 87 -6.47 -25.59 9.02
C PHE A 87 -7.56 -25.77 10.08
N TRP A 88 -7.42 -25.16 11.26
CA TRP A 88 -8.38 -25.35 12.36
C TRP A 88 -9.78 -24.81 12.03
N THR A 89 -9.88 -23.74 11.25
CA THR A 89 -11.15 -23.20 10.75
C THR A 89 -11.90 -24.15 9.81
N HIS A 90 -11.23 -25.19 9.28
CA HIS A 90 -11.87 -26.25 8.49
C HIS A 90 -12.01 -27.57 9.25
N PHE A 91 -11.01 -27.93 10.06
CA PHE A 91 -10.99 -29.21 10.76
C PHE A 91 -12.06 -29.31 11.85
N ILE A 92 -12.30 -28.23 12.60
CA ILE A 92 -13.36 -28.20 13.61
C ILE A 92 -14.74 -28.38 12.93
N PRO A 93 -15.11 -27.60 11.91
CA PRO A 93 -16.34 -27.84 11.14
C PRO A 93 -16.45 -29.24 10.55
N LEU A 94 -15.36 -29.82 10.04
CA LEU A 94 -15.36 -31.18 9.49
C LEU A 94 -15.85 -32.20 10.53
N LEU A 95 -15.31 -32.15 11.76
CA LEU A 95 -15.73 -33.04 12.85
C LEU A 95 -17.18 -32.78 13.29
N LEU A 96 -17.59 -31.50 13.36
CA LEU A 96 -18.95 -31.12 13.71
C LEU A 96 -19.98 -31.63 12.69
N PHE A 97 -19.72 -31.44 11.40
CA PHE A 97 -20.61 -31.91 10.33
C PHE A 97 -20.58 -33.42 10.20
N LEU A 98 -19.43 -34.07 10.38
CA LEU A 98 -19.36 -35.53 10.42
C LEU A 98 -20.26 -36.08 11.53
N SER A 99 -20.14 -35.54 12.74
CA SER A 99 -21.02 -35.91 13.86
C SER A 99 -22.50 -35.64 13.54
N LYS A 100 -22.82 -34.47 12.96
CA LYS A 100 -24.19 -34.08 12.62
C LYS A 100 -24.80 -34.98 11.56
N PHE A 101 -24.11 -35.27 10.46
CA PHE A 101 -24.60 -36.16 9.41
C PHE A 101 -24.68 -37.61 9.89
N CYS A 102 -23.71 -38.10 10.68
CA CYS A 102 -23.83 -39.41 11.31
C CYS A 102 -25.12 -39.49 12.14
N ARG A 103 -25.39 -38.52 13.03
CA ARG A 103 -26.64 -38.48 13.80
C ARG A 103 -27.87 -38.43 12.90
N LEU A 104 -27.85 -37.62 11.84
CA LEU A 104 -28.97 -37.49 10.91
C LEU A 104 -29.27 -38.80 10.18
N PHE A 105 -28.24 -39.51 9.68
CA PHE A 105 -28.41 -40.81 9.03
C PHE A 105 -28.82 -41.91 10.02
N PHE A 106 -28.27 -41.93 11.24
CA PHE A 106 -28.65 -42.92 12.26
C PHE A 106 -30.04 -42.69 12.85
N LEU A 107 -30.46 -41.43 13.05
CA LEU A 107 -31.80 -41.09 13.52
C LEU A 107 -32.85 -41.34 12.43
N SER A 108 -32.56 -40.96 11.18
CA SER A 108 -33.43 -41.28 10.03
C SER A 108 -33.49 -42.79 9.77
N GLY A 109 -32.43 -43.52 10.12
CA GLY A 109 -32.33 -44.97 10.03
C GLY A 109 -33.34 -45.75 10.88
N ARG A 110 -34.02 -45.10 11.84
CA ARG A 110 -35.13 -45.72 12.59
C ARG A 110 -36.42 -45.82 11.76
N ASP A 111 -36.60 -44.91 10.81
CA ASP A 111 -37.83 -44.81 10.00
C ASP A 111 -37.59 -45.20 8.53
N VAL A 112 -36.38 -45.01 7.99
CA VAL A 112 -36.03 -45.25 6.58
C VAL A 112 -34.66 -45.93 6.47
N PRO A 113 -34.51 -47.04 5.71
CA PRO A 113 -33.22 -47.70 5.52
C PRO A 113 -32.15 -46.78 4.94
N PHE A 114 -30.89 -46.97 5.37
CA PHE A 114 -29.74 -46.14 4.96
C PHE A 114 -29.53 -46.02 3.44
N HIS A 115 -29.88 -47.07 2.69
CA HIS A 115 -29.75 -47.15 1.23
C HIS A 115 -31.00 -46.70 0.47
N HIS A 116 -32.00 -46.16 1.15
CA HIS A 116 -33.26 -45.80 0.52
C HIS A 116 -33.08 -44.63 -0.47
N PRO A 117 -33.73 -44.66 -1.65
CA PRO A 117 -33.60 -43.60 -2.66
C PRO A 117 -33.89 -42.18 -2.16
N TRP A 118 -34.78 -42.03 -1.17
CA TRP A 118 -35.10 -40.75 -0.53
C TRP A 118 -33.92 -40.06 0.15
N LEU A 119 -32.90 -40.82 0.57
CA LEU A 119 -31.70 -40.30 1.21
C LEU A 119 -30.59 -39.95 0.22
N LEU A 120 -30.74 -40.27 -1.08
CA LEU A 120 -29.71 -39.98 -2.09
C LEU A 120 -29.37 -38.48 -2.19
N PRO A 121 -30.34 -37.54 -2.18
CA PRO A 121 -30.01 -36.11 -2.18
C PRO A 121 -29.25 -35.68 -0.92
N LEU A 122 -29.61 -36.23 0.25
CA LEU A 122 -28.89 -35.99 1.50
C LEU A 122 -27.45 -36.52 1.43
N TRP A 123 -27.23 -37.70 0.84
CA TRP A 123 -25.88 -38.24 0.59
C TRP A 123 -25.03 -37.29 -0.26
N CYS A 124 -25.60 -36.78 -1.35
CA CYS A 124 -24.91 -35.85 -2.24
C CYS A 124 -24.54 -34.55 -1.53
N TYR A 125 -25.43 -34.04 -0.67
CA TYR A 125 -25.17 -32.85 0.12
C TYR A 125 -24.13 -33.08 1.22
N ALA A 126 -24.27 -34.17 1.99
CA ALA A 126 -23.35 -34.53 3.06
C ALA A 126 -21.93 -34.80 2.53
N SER A 127 -21.81 -35.56 1.43
CA SER A 127 -20.51 -35.78 0.78
C SER A 127 -19.89 -34.47 0.32
N GLY A 128 -20.70 -33.53 -0.20
CA GLY A 128 -20.24 -32.22 -0.61
C GLY A 128 -19.64 -31.41 0.54
N VAL A 129 -20.39 -31.27 1.63
CA VAL A 129 -19.95 -30.53 2.83
C VAL A 129 -18.67 -31.14 3.40
N LEU A 130 -18.64 -32.46 3.59
CA LEU A 130 -17.49 -33.15 4.18
C LEU A 130 -16.25 -33.07 3.28
N LEU A 131 -16.42 -33.26 1.96
CA LEU A 131 -15.31 -33.18 1.00
C LEU A 131 -14.73 -31.78 0.95
N THR A 132 -15.56 -30.74 1.02
CA THR A 132 -15.10 -29.34 1.02
C THR A 132 -14.13 -29.09 2.17
N PHE A 133 -14.56 -29.33 3.41
CA PHE A 133 -13.70 -29.11 4.57
C PHE A 133 -12.47 -30.03 4.58
N ALA A 134 -12.59 -31.28 4.11
CA ALA A 134 -11.48 -32.21 4.05
C ALA A 134 -10.40 -31.78 3.03
N MET A 135 -10.81 -31.32 1.83
CA MET A 135 -9.87 -30.83 0.82
C MET A 135 -9.24 -29.50 1.24
N SER A 136 -9.98 -28.59 1.88
CA SER A 136 -9.40 -27.36 2.44
C SER A 136 -8.38 -27.68 3.55
N CYS A 137 -8.68 -28.61 4.47
CA CYS A 137 -7.71 -29.08 5.48
C CYS A 137 -6.43 -29.59 4.81
N THR A 138 -6.59 -30.45 3.79
CA THR A 138 -5.47 -31.05 3.06
C THR A 138 -4.62 -29.97 2.38
N ALA A 139 -5.25 -28.98 1.74
CA ALA A 139 -4.56 -27.87 1.09
C ALA A 139 -3.74 -27.04 2.07
N HIS A 140 -4.33 -26.63 3.20
CA HIS A 140 -3.61 -25.81 4.19
C HIS A 140 -2.55 -26.59 4.97
N VAL A 141 -2.71 -27.90 5.21
CA VAL A 141 -1.68 -28.71 5.87
C VAL A 141 -0.50 -28.95 4.94
N PHE A 142 -0.76 -29.43 3.72
CA PHE A 142 0.28 -29.94 2.82
C PHE A 142 0.74 -28.92 1.78
N SER A 143 0.36 -27.65 1.90
CA SER A 143 0.83 -26.59 1.00
C SER A 143 2.35 -26.43 1.00
N CYS A 144 3.07 -26.92 2.03
CA CYS A 144 4.53 -26.88 2.16
C CYS A 144 5.32 -27.99 1.43
N LEU A 145 4.67 -29.00 0.84
CA LEU A 145 5.39 -30.18 0.29
C LEU A 145 6.15 -29.86 -1.02
N SER A 146 5.51 -29.22 -1.98
CA SER A 146 6.12 -28.73 -3.22
C SER A 146 5.20 -27.73 -3.91
N LEU A 147 5.73 -26.91 -4.82
CA LEU A 147 4.92 -25.96 -5.62
C LEU A 147 3.83 -26.67 -6.43
N ARG A 148 4.15 -27.83 -7.02
CA ARG A 148 3.20 -28.63 -7.81
C ARG A 148 2.10 -29.23 -6.94
N LEU A 149 2.46 -29.78 -5.77
CA LEU A 149 1.47 -30.33 -4.84
C LEU A 149 0.60 -29.24 -4.22
N ARG A 150 1.16 -28.08 -3.89
CA ARG A 150 0.39 -26.90 -3.45
C ARG A 150 -0.69 -26.55 -4.46
N ALA A 151 -0.33 -26.39 -5.73
CA ALA A 151 -1.31 -26.10 -6.78
C ALA A 151 -2.37 -27.20 -6.90
N ALA A 152 -1.96 -28.47 -6.90
CA ALA A 152 -2.89 -29.60 -6.96
C ALA A 152 -3.90 -29.61 -5.80
N PHE A 153 -3.45 -29.42 -4.56
CA PHE A 153 -4.34 -29.40 -3.40
C PHE A 153 -5.31 -28.22 -3.44
N PHE A 154 -4.86 -27.02 -3.82
CA PHE A 154 -5.76 -25.87 -3.94
C PHE A 154 -6.74 -25.98 -5.14
N TYR A 155 -6.34 -26.61 -6.24
CA TYR A 155 -7.29 -26.90 -7.34
C TYR A 155 -8.34 -27.92 -6.92
N LEU A 156 -7.95 -28.93 -6.16
CA LEU A 156 -8.88 -29.89 -5.58
C LEU A 156 -9.81 -29.23 -4.55
N ASP A 157 -9.29 -28.30 -3.75
CA ASP A 157 -10.08 -27.48 -2.83
C ASP A 157 -11.16 -26.68 -3.59
N TYR A 158 -10.79 -25.94 -4.65
CA TYR A 158 -11.75 -25.22 -5.48
C TYR A 158 -12.81 -26.13 -6.13
N ALA A 159 -12.39 -27.30 -6.63
CA ALA A 159 -13.31 -28.28 -7.19
C ALA A 159 -14.28 -28.82 -6.12
N SER A 160 -13.81 -29.03 -4.88
CA SER A 160 -14.66 -29.49 -3.78
C SER A 160 -15.75 -28.49 -3.41
N ILE A 161 -15.46 -27.19 -3.44
CA ILE A 161 -16.46 -26.12 -3.20
C ILE A 161 -17.55 -26.16 -4.28
N SER A 162 -17.16 -26.31 -5.55
CA SER A 162 -18.12 -26.45 -6.66
C SER A 162 -18.94 -27.73 -6.57
N TYR A 163 -18.32 -28.85 -6.18
CA TYR A 163 -19.00 -30.12 -5.91
C TYR A 163 -20.03 -29.97 -4.77
N TYR A 164 -19.66 -29.30 -3.68
CA TYR A 164 -20.58 -28.98 -2.59
C TYR A 164 -21.76 -28.15 -3.04
N GLY A 165 -21.55 -27.04 -3.76
CA GLY A 165 -22.69 -26.20 -4.11
C GLY A 165 -23.63 -26.87 -5.14
N PHE A 166 -23.11 -27.76 -5.98
CA PHE A 166 -23.96 -28.62 -6.80
C PHE A 166 -24.73 -29.64 -5.94
N GLY A 167 -24.07 -30.32 -4.99
CA GLY A 167 -24.74 -31.21 -4.03
C GLY A 167 -25.81 -30.51 -3.17
N SER A 168 -25.55 -29.25 -2.79
CA SER A 168 -26.53 -28.35 -2.17
C SER A 168 -27.72 -28.11 -3.09
N THR A 169 -27.47 -27.88 -4.39
CA THR A 169 -28.54 -27.70 -5.39
C THR A 169 -29.38 -28.97 -5.56
N VAL A 170 -28.77 -30.16 -5.53
CA VAL A 170 -29.49 -31.44 -5.53
C VAL A 170 -30.41 -31.55 -4.31
N ALA A 171 -29.91 -31.28 -3.10
CA ALA A 171 -30.76 -31.30 -1.89
C ALA A 171 -31.90 -30.27 -1.96
N TYR A 172 -31.62 -29.06 -2.44
CA TYR A 172 -32.64 -28.02 -2.64
C TYR A 172 -33.71 -28.42 -3.65
N TYR A 173 -33.31 -29.00 -4.79
CA TYR A 173 -34.21 -29.45 -5.84
C TYR A 173 -35.22 -30.49 -5.36
N TYR A 174 -34.78 -31.45 -4.54
CA TYR A 174 -35.67 -32.52 -4.06
C TYR A 174 -36.41 -32.17 -2.77
N TYR A 175 -35.77 -31.50 -1.81
CA TYR A 175 -36.34 -31.30 -0.47
C TYR A 175 -37.05 -29.96 -0.25
N LEU A 176 -36.69 -28.91 -0.99
CA LEU A 176 -37.24 -27.57 -0.77
C LEU A 176 -38.13 -27.13 -1.92
N LEU A 177 -37.67 -27.30 -3.16
CA LEU A 177 -38.33 -26.78 -4.36
C LEU A 177 -39.79 -27.25 -4.53
N PRO A 178 -40.16 -28.52 -4.24
CA PRO A 178 -41.55 -28.97 -4.33
C PRO A 178 -42.49 -28.35 -3.30
N GLY A 179 -41.96 -27.81 -2.20
CA GLY A 179 -42.74 -27.22 -1.11
C GLY A 179 -42.99 -25.71 -1.26
N LEU A 180 -42.49 -25.07 -2.32
CA LEU A 180 -42.68 -23.62 -2.56
C LEU A 180 -43.94 -23.35 -3.37
N SER A 181 -44.80 -22.45 -2.88
CA SER A 181 -46.02 -22.00 -3.54
C SER A 181 -45.74 -21.30 -4.88
N LEU A 182 -44.60 -20.59 -4.97
CA LEU A 182 -44.08 -19.95 -6.19
C LEU A 182 -43.96 -20.93 -7.37
N LEU A 183 -43.70 -22.21 -7.06
CA LEU A 183 -43.43 -23.23 -8.06
C LEU A 183 -44.58 -24.23 -8.19
N ASP A 184 -45.76 -23.90 -7.67
CA ASP A 184 -47.01 -24.59 -7.99
C ASP A 184 -47.81 -23.79 -9.02
N ALA A 185 -47.94 -24.33 -10.24
CA ALA A 185 -48.69 -23.69 -11.31
C ALA A 185 -50.17 -23.46 -10.96
N ARG A 186 -50.74 -24.29 -10.07
CA ARG A 186 -52.14 -24.18 -9.59
C ARG A 186 -52.35 -22.95 -8.71
N VAL A 187 -51.30 -22.51 -8.02
CA VAL A 187 -51.29 -21.30 -7.18
C VAL A 187 -50.85 -20.09 -7.99
N MET A 188 -49.80 -20.23 -8.80
CA MET A 188 -49.18 -19.13 -9.52
C MET A 188 -50.02 -18.59 -10.68
N THR A 189 -50.65 -19.47 -11.46
CA THR A 189 -51.46 -19.06 -12.62
C THR A 189 -52.64 -18.17 -12.22
N PRO A 190 -53.48 -18.54 -11.22
CA PRO A 190 -54.53 -17.63 -10.76
C PRO A 190 -53.97 -16.38 -10.08
N TYR A 191 -52.85 -16.47 -9.36
CA TYR A 191 -52.20 -15.31 -8.74
C TYR A 191 -51.79 -14.25 -9.79
N VAL A 192 -51.07 -14.67 -10.84
CA VAL A 192 -50.63 -13.78 -11.92
C VAL A 192 -51.82 -13.17 -12.66
N GLN A 193 -52.86 -13.95 -12.92
CA GLN A 193 -54.06 -13.46 -13.58
C GLN A 193 -54.81 -12.43 -12.71
N GLN A 194 -54.96 -12.69 -11.41
CA GLN A 194 -55.72 -11.81 -10.50
C GLN A 194 -54.96 -10.56 -10.07
N ARG A 195 -53.65 -10.66 -9.81
CA ARG A 195 -52.83 -9.55 -9.31
C ARG A 195 -52.17 -8.73 -10.41
N LEU A 196 -51.74 -9.37 -11.50
CA LEU A 196 -50.97 -8.71 -12.57
C LEU A 196 -51.77 -8.54 -13.86
N GLY A 197 -52.96 -9.13 -13.97
CA GLY A 197 -53.82 -9.06 -15.16
C GLY A 197 -53.29 -9.84 -16.38
N TRP A 198 -52.22 -10.62 -16.21
CA TRP A 198 -51.58 -11.37 -17.28
C TRP A 198 -52.24 -12.75 -17.45
N HIS A 199 -52.69 -13.07 -18.65
CA HIS A 199 -53.30 -14.36 -18.99
C HIS A 199 -52.21 -15.34 -19.47
N VAL A 200 -51.34 -15.75 -18.56
CA VAL A 200 -50.20 -16.63 -18.85
C VAL A 200 -50.35 -17.92 -18.07
N ASP A 201 -50.40 -19.06 -18.78
CA ASP A 201 -50.30 -20.38 -18.15
C ASP A 201 -48.86 -20.63 -17.67
N CYS A 202 -48.67 -20.67 -16.35
CA CYS A 202 -47.36 -20.81 -15.74
C CYS A 202 -46.84 -22.26 -15.76
N THR A 203 -47.66 -23.23 -16.18
CA THR A 203 -47.31 -24.66 -16.16
C THR A 203 -46.05 -24.96 -16.96
N GLY A 204 -45.96 -24.45 -18.20
CA GLY A 204 -44.79 -24.65 -19.06
C GLY A 204 -43.52 -24.00 -18.53
N LEU A 205 -43.62 -22.78 -17.99
CA LEU A 205 -42.48 -22.04 -17.45
C LEU A 205 -41.91 -22.69 -16.19
N ILE A 206 -42.77 -23.12 -15.27
CA ILE A 206 -42.37 -23.82 -14.04
C ILE A 206 -41.76 -25.19 -14.38
N ALA A 207 -42.36 -25.93 -15.33
CA ALA A 207 -41.81 -27.19 -15.80
C ALA A 207 -40.42 -27.00 -16.44
N ALA A 208 -40.24 -25.97 -17.26
CA ALA A 208 -38.94 -25.62 -17.84
C ALA A 208 -37.90 -25.27 -16.75
N TYR A 209 -38.28 -24.48 -15.75
CA TYR A 209 -37.41 -24.16 -14.62
C TYR A 209 -36.97 -25.41 -13.86
N ARG A 210 -37.90 -26.30 -13.52
CA ARG A 210 -37.61 -27.59 -12.85
C ARG A 210 -36.69 -28.47 -13.69
N ALA A 211 -36.87 -28.52 -15.01
CA ALA A 211 -36.02 -29.31 -15.90
C ALA A 211 -34.60 -28.73 -16.05
N LEU A 212 -34.44 -27.40 -16.01
CA LEU A 212 -33.17 -26.71 -16.30
C LEU A 212 -32.31 -26.44 -15.07
N VAL A 213 -32.87 -26.42 -13.86
CA VAL A 213 -32.13 -26.01 -12.64
C VAL A 213 -30.89 -26.88 -12.37
N LEU A 214 -31.00 -28.21 -12.47
CA LEU A 214 -29.86 -29.12 -12.27
C LEU A 214 -28.82 -29.02 -13.41
N PRO A 215 -29.19 -29.07 -14.71
CA PRO A 215 -28.25 -28.82 -15.81
C PRO A 215 -27.51 -27.49 -15.72
N VAL A 216 -28.22 -26.39 -15.40
CA VAL A 216 -27.62 -25.06 -15.27
C VAL A 216 -26.66 -25.02 -14.09
N ALA A 217 -27.04 -25.59 -12.94
CA ALA A 217 -26.15 -25.67 -11.78
C ALA A 217 -24.89 -26.50 -12.05
N PHE A 218 -25.02 -27.59 -12.82
CA PHE A 218 -23.86 -28.40 -13.24
C PHE A 218 -22.87 -27.58 -14.08
N VAL A 219 -23.37 -26.86 -15.09
CA VAL A 219 -22.53 -25.99 -15.94
C VAL A 219 -21.88 -24.90 -15.10
N LEU A 220 -22.63 -24.27 -14.19
CA LEU A 220 -22.10 -23.26 -13.28
C LEU A 220 -20.99 -23.82 -12.37
N ALA A 221 -21.13 -25.03 -11.84
CA ALA A 221 -20.10 -25.66 -11.00
C ALA A 221 -18.79 -25.90 -11.76
N VAL A 222 -18.88 -26.36 -13.02
CA VAL A 222 -17.70 -26.52 -13.90
C VAL A 222 -17.08 -25.15 -14.22
N ALA A 223 -17.90 -24.16 -14.59
CA ALA A 223 -17.45 -22.82 -14.91
C ALA A 223 -16.77 -22.13 -13.71
N CYS A 224 -17.33 -22.27 -12.51
CA CYS A 224 -16.74 -21.78 -11.26
C CYS A 224 -15.35 -22.37 -11.05
N THR A 225 -15.20 -23.69 -11.20
CA THR A 225 -13.91 -24.36 -11.03
C THR A 225 -12.88 -23.89 -12.05
N VAL A 226 -13.28 -23.72 -13.32
CA VAL A 226 -12.42 -23.16 -14.37
C VAL A 226 -11.98 -21.73 -14.02
N ALA A 227 -12.90 -20.88 -13.58
CA ALA A 227 -12.60 -19.51 -13.17
C ALA A 227 -11.64 -19.48 -11.95
N CYS A 228 -11.88 -20.31 -10.94
CA CYS A 228 -11.00 -20.42 -9.77
C CYS A 228 -9.61 -20.92 -10.15
N CYS A 229 -9.48 -21.95 -10.99
CA CYS A 229 -8.19 -22.44 -11.47
C CYS A 229 -7.45 -21.37 -12.30
N LYS A 230 -8.15 -20.71 -13.23
CA LYS A 230 -7.59 -19.61 -14.05
C LYS A 230 -7.11 -18.43 -13.22
N SER A 231 -7.85 -18.07 -12.16
CA SER A 231 -7.46 -17.00 -11.24
C SER A 231 -6.14 -17.24 -10.49
N ARG A 232 -5.63 -18.48 -10.53
CA ARG A 232 -4.38 -18.87 -9.90
C ARG A 232 -3.23 -18.98 -10.91
N THR A 233 -3.54 -19.15 -12.20
CA THR A 233 -2.53 -19.15 -13.28
C THR A 233 -2.21 -17.75 -13.78
N ASP A 234 -3.20 -16.85 -13.82
CA ASP A 234 -3.01 -15.50 -14.39
C ASP A 234 -2.58 -14.52 -13.29
N TRP A 235 -1.29 -14.17 -13.29
CA TRP A 235 -0.73 -13.18 -12.36
C TRP A 235 -1.29 -11.79 -12.63
N CYS A 236 -1.91 -11.18 -11.60
CA CYS A 236 -2.09 -9.73 -11.47
C CYS A 236 -3.05 -8.98 -12.41
N SER A 237 -4.25 -9.49 -12.65
CA SER A 237 -5.42 -8.63 -12.91
C SER A 237 -6.72 -9.30 -12.42
N TYR A 238 -7.19 -8.89 -11.24
CA TYR A 238 -8.45 -9.31 -10.58
C TYR A 238 -8.60 -10.80 -10.16
N PRO A 239 -7.61 -11.45 -9.53
CA PRO A 239 -7.76 -12.84 -9.07
C PRO A 239 -8.92 -12.99 -8.06
N PHE A 240 -9.16 -11.96 -7.24
CA PHE A 240 -10.21 -11.98 -6.21
C PHE A 240 -11.61 -11.91 -6.80
N ALA A 241 -11.85 -11.10 -7.85
CA ALA A 241 -13.17 -11.00 -8.47
C ALA A 241 -13.57 -12.32 -9.16
N LEU A 242 -12.62 -13.00 -9.82
CA LEU A 242 -12.87 -14.31 -10.41
C LEU A 242 -13.12 -15.39 -9.34
N ARG A 243 -12.42 -15.35 -8.20
CA ARG A 243 -12.68 -16.30 -7.09
C ARG A 243 -14.02 -16.05 -6.41
N THR A 244 -14.50 -14.81 -6.37
CA THR A 244 -15.85 -14.46 -5.89
C THR A 244 -16.96 -15.03 -6.79
N PHE A 245 -16.65 -15.50 -8.00
CA PHE A 245 -17.63 -16.19 -8.86
C PHE A 245 -18.21 -17.45 -8.19
N VAL A 246 -17.50 -18.04 -7.23
CA VAL A 246 -18.00 -19.17 -6.42
C VAL A 246 -19.31 -18.86 -5.67
N PHE A 247 -19.60 -17.59 -5.39
CA PHE A 247 -20.83 -17.18 -4.72
C PHE A 247 -22.05 -17.14 -5.66
N VAL A 248 -21.85 -17.19 -6.98
CA VAL A 248 -22.94 -17.16 -7.98
C VAL A 248 -23.86 -18.37 -7.83
N MET A 249 -23.31 -19.55 -7.57
CA MET A 249 -24.13 -20.77 -7.44
C MET A 249 -25.02 -20.75 -6.19
N PRO A 250 -24.54 -20.41 -4.97
CA PRO A 250 -25.44 -20.18 -3.84
C PRO A 250 -26.46 -19.05 -4.08
N LEU A 251 -26.10 -17.98 -4.78
CA LEU A 251 -27.03 -16.87 -5.09
C LEU A 251 -28.13 -17.29 -6.05
N SER A 252 -27.85 -18.15 -7.05
CA SER A 252 -28.88 -18.63 -7.97
C SER A 252 -29.96 -19.44 -7.25
N MET A 253 -29.57 -20.20 -6.22
CA MET A 253 -30.50 -20.92 -5.36
C MET A 253 -31.31 -20.01 -4.43
N ALA A 254 -30.86 -18.77 -4.21
CA ALA A 254 -31.55 -17.82 -3.34
C ALA A 254 -32.83 -17.28 -3.97
N CYS A 255 -32.80 -17.09 -5.30
CA CYS A 255 -33.80 -16.36 -6.04
C CYS A 255 -35.24 -16.87 -5.80
N PRO A 256 -35.54 -18.18 -5.89
CA PRO A 256 -36.91 -18.65 -5.71
C PRO A 256 -37.41 -18.52 -4.26
N ILE A 257 -36.57 -18.78 -3.25
CA ILE A 257 -36.99 -18.62 -1.85
C ILE A 257 -37.19 -17.13 -1.50
N MET A 258 -36.36 -16.23 -2.05
CA MET A 258 -36.55 -14.79 -1.88
C MET A 258 -37.84 -14.31 -2.54
N LEU A 259 -38.15 -14.80 -3.74
CA LEU A 259 -39.39 -14.49 -4.45
C LEU A 259 -40.61 -15.06 -3.71
N GLU A 260 -40.52 -16.29 -3.20
CA GLU A 260 -41.53 -16.87 -2.32
C GLU A 260 -41.81 -15.93 -1.15
N SER A 261 -40.78 -15.55 -0.40
CA SER A 261 -40.91 -14.64 0.75
C SER A 261 -41.50 -13.27 0.42
N TRP A 262 -41.39 -12.80 -0.82
CA TRP A 262 -41.95 -11.52 -1.25
C TRP A 262 -43.40 -11.65 -1.73
N LEU A 263 -43.76 -12.76 -2.37
CA LEU A 263 -45.05 -12.95 -3.04
C LEU A 263 -46.07 -13.68 -2.17
N PHE A 264 -45.62 -14.65 -1.36
CA PHE A 264 -46.42 -15.52 -0.49
C PHE A 264 -45.75 -15.53 0.89
N ASP A 265 -46.36 -14.88 1.89
CA ASP A 265 -45.79 -14.60 3.23
C ASP A 265 -45.06 -15.80 3.90
N LEU A 266 -43.82 -16.04 3.47
CA LEU A 266 -43.03 -17.20 3.86
C LEU A 266 -42.72 -17.19 5.36
N ARG A 267 -42.69 -15.99 5.95
CA ARG A 267 -42.52 -15.82 7.40
C ARG A 267 -43.67 -16.46 8.17
N GLY A 268 -44.89 -16.34 7.66
CA GLY A 268 -46.07 -16.96 8.25
C GLY A 268 -46.12 -18.47 8.02
N GLU A 269 -45.83 -18.93 6.80
CA GLU A 269 -45.98 -20.34 6.42
C GLU A 269 -44.83 -21.25 6.90
N ASN A 270 -43.59 -20.81 6.76
CA ASN A 270 -42.40 -21.58 7.13
C ASN A 270 -41.35 -20.68 7.84
N PRO A 271 -41.58 -20.32 9.10
CA PRO A 271 -40.73 -19.37 9.84
C PRO A 271 -39.29 -19.89 10.01
N THR A 272 -39.11 -21.20 10.13
CA THR A 272 -37.79 -21.84 10.23
C THR A 272 -36.97 -21.67 8.95
N LEU A 273 -37.58 -21.94 7.79
CA LEU A 273 -36.94 -21.73 6.49
C LEU A 273 -36.59 -20.25 6.31
N PHE A 274 -37.50 -19.33 6.61
CA PHE A 274 -37.26 -17.90 6.53
C PHE A 274 -36.02 -17.48 7.35
N VAL A 275 -35.98 -17.76 8.65
CA VAL A 275 -34.91 -17.30 9.55
C VAL A 275 -33.54 -17.84 9.13
N HIS A 276 -33.45 -19.16 8.91
CA HIS A 276 -32.17 -19.79 8.57
C HIS A 276 -31.70 -19.45 7.15
N PHE A 277 -32.62 -19.27 6.21
CA PHE A 277 -32.28 -18.83 4.86
C PHE A 277 -31.66 -17.43 4.86
N TYR A 278 -32.33 -16.42 5.42
CA TYR A 278 -31.80 -15.05 5.43
C TYR A 278 -30.49 -14.95 6.23
N ARG A 279 -30.38 -15.69 7.34
CA ARG A 279 -29.15 -15.72 8.14
C ARG A 279 -27.98 -16.37 7.39
N ARG A 280 -28.22 -17.43 6.62
CA ARG A 280 -27.22 -18.03 5.71
C ARG A 280 -26.63 -17.01 4.74
N TYR A 281 -27.47 -16.24 4.06
CA TYR A 281 -27.01 -15.26 3.06
C TYR A 281 -26.36 -14.03 3.70
N PHE A 282 -26.82 -13.62 4.89
CA PHE A 282 -26.10 -12.63 5.69
C PHE A 282 -24.65 -13.08 5.95
N TRP A 283 -24.44 -14.29 6.44
CA TRP A 283 -23.10 -14.82 6.65
C TRP A 283 -22.29 -14.94 5.36
N LEU A 284 -22.94 -15.31 4.25
CA LEU A 284 -22.27 -15.41 2.95
C LEU A 284 -21.77 -14.04 2.45
N VAL A 285 -22.56 -12.98 2.63
CA VAL A 285 -22.16 -11.60 2.28
C VAL A 285 -21.00 -11.13 3.16
N VAL A 286 -21.06 -11.41 4.47
CA VAL A 286 -19.95 -11.09 5.39
C VAL A 286 -18.67 -11.86 5.00
N ALA A 287 -18.79 -13.14 4.62
CA ALA A 287 -17.67 -13.93 4.13
C ALA A 287 -17.06 -13.32 2.85
N ALA A 288 -17.89 -12.96 1.88
CA ALA A 288 -17.45 -12.31 0.64
C ALA A 288 -16.76 -10.96 0.91
N PHE A 289 -17.29 -10.16 1.84
CA PHE A 289 -16.70 -8.89 2.25
C PHE A 289 -15.26 -9.07 2.75
N PHE A 290 -15.01 -10.00 3.67
CA PHE A 290 -13.64 -10.25 4.14
C PHE A 290 -12.75 -10.82 3.05
N ASN A 291 -13.26 -11.74 2.23
CA ASN A 291 -12.48 -12.31 1.13
C ASN A 291 -11.96 -11.26 0.14
N VAL A 292 -12.78 -10.25 -0.20
CA VAL A 292 -12.45 -9.19 -1.16
C VAL A 292 -11.65 -8.05 -0.52
N SER A 293 -12.04 -7.62 0.68
CA SER A 293 -11.54 -6.37 1.26
C SER A 293 -10.15 -6.47 1.90
N LYS A 294 -9.75 -7.67 2.37
CA LYS A 294 -8.46 -7.93 3.06
C LYS A 294 -8.19 -6.97 4.23
N ILE A 295 -9.25 -6.46 4.86
CA ILE A 295 -9.17 -5.31 5.79
C ILE A 295 -8.23 -5.52 6.98
N PRO A 296 -8.32 -6.61 7.77
CA PRO A 296 -7.49 -6.77 8.97
C PRO A 296 -6.00 -6.64 8.65
N GLU A 297 -5.51 -7.43 7.70
CA GLU A 297 -4.12 -7.45 7.26
C GLU A 297 -3.71 -6.19 6.48
N ARG A 298 -4.65 -5.48 5.85
CA ARG A 298 -4.39 -4.21 5.15
C ARG A 298 -4.27 -3.00 6.09
N ILE A 299 -5.05 -2.96 7.17
CA ILE A 299 -5.01 -1.86 8.16
C ILE A 299 -3.74 -1.93 9.00
N GLN A 300 -3.35 -3.14 9.43
CA GLN A 300 -2.16 -3.32 10.25
C GLN A 300 -1.35 -4.54 9.79
N PRO A 301 -0.56 -4.40 8.71
CA PRO A 301 0.31 -5.47 8.22
C PRO A 301 1.24 -6.00 9.31
N GLY A 302 1.45 -7.31 9.37
CA GLY A 302 2.30 -7.96 10.37
C GLY A 302 1.57 -8.37 11.66
N LEU A 303 0.52 -7.65 12.10
CA LEU A 303 -0.20 -8.01 13.33
C LEU A 303 -1.09 -9.25 13.14
N PHE A 304 -1.73 -9.35 11.98
CA PHE A 304 -2.70 -10.40 11.67
C PHE A 304 -2.11 -11.59 10.89
N ASP A 305 -0.78 -11.67 10.78
CA ASP A 305 -0.08 -12.68 9.96
C ASP A 305 -0.40 -14.13 10.34
N ILE A 306 -0.65 -14.37 11.64
CA ILE A 306 -0.92 -15.72 12.18
C ILE A 306 -2.39 -15.86 12.57
N ILE A 307 -3.00 -14.82 13.14
CA ILE A 307 -4.35 -14.87 13.69
C ILE A 307 -5.17 -13.68 13.21
N GLY A 308 -6.39 -13.95 12.73
CA GLY A 308 -7.40 -12.93 12.47
C GLY A 308 -7.32 -12.25 11.11
N HIS A 309 -6.47 -12.72 10.19
CA HIS A 309 -6.48 -12.20 8.81
C HIS A 309 -7.78 -12.57 8.09
N SER A 310 -8.13 -11.81 7.06
CA SER A 310 -9.42 -11.88 6.37
C SER A 310 -9.78 -13.24 5.81
N HIS A 311 -8.79 -14.04 5.41
CA HIS A 311 -9.01 -15.39 4.88
C HIS A 311 -9.53 -16.36 5.96
N GLN A 312 -9.03 -16.26 7.20
CA GLN A 312 -9.56 -17.03 8.33
C GLN A 312 -10.99 -16.62 8.65
N LEU A 313 -11.28 -15.31 8.64
CA LEU A 313 -12.63 -14.79 8.85
C LEU A 313 -13.58 -15.27 7.75
N PHE A 314 -13.14 -15.27 6.50
CA PHE A 314 -13.88 -15.84 5.37
C PHE A 314 -14.28 -17.31 5.63
N HIS A 315 -13.37 -18.14 6.14
CA HIS A 315 -13.69 -19.53 6.49
C HIS A 315 -14.74 -19.63 7.60
N ILE A 316 -14.58 -18.85 8.68
CA ILE A 316 -15.50 -18.86 9.81
C ILE A 316 -16.93 -18.50 9.37
N PHE A 317 -17.09 -17.42 8.61
CA PHE A 317 -18.41 -17.01 8.15
C PHE A 317 -18.99 -17.94 7.08
N THR A 318 -18.16 -18.56 6.25
CA THR A 318 -18.59 -19.63 5.33
C THR A 318 -19.10 -20.85 6.09
N PHE A 319 -18.42 -21.26 7.16
CA PHE A 319 -18.88 -22.31 8.06
C PHE A 319 -20.26 -21.99 8.66
N LEU A 320 -20.46 -20.78 9.20
CA LEU A 320 -21.75 -20.36 9.76
C LEU A 320 -22.86 -20.40 8.70
N SER A 321 -22.55 -20.00 7.47
CA SER A 321 -23.46 -20.10 6.32
C SER A 321 -23.87 -21.55 6.02
N ILE A 322 -22.92 -22.47 5.96
CA ILE A 322 -23.19 -23.91 5.74
C ILE A 322 -23.98 -24.48 6.91
N TYR A 323 -23.64 -24.08 8.15
CA TYR A 323 -24.32 -24.56 9.35
C TYR A 323 -25.82 -24.21 9.35
N ASP A 324 -26.17 -22.98 8.97
CA ASP A 324 -27.56 -22.56 8.78
C ASP A 324 -28.25 -23.31 7.64
N GLN A 325 -27.52 -23.64 6.58
CA GLN A 325 -28.08 -24.45 5.50
C GLN A 325 -28.52 -25.84 5.96
N VAL A 326 -27.70 -26.52 6.77
CA VAL A 326 -28.04 -27.88 7.22
C VAL A 326 -29.39 -27.90 7.95
N TYR A 327 -29.75 -26.86 8.70
CA TYR A 327 -31.01 -26.82 9.45
C TYR A 327 -32.24 -26.84 8.56
N TYR A 328 -32.30 -26.00 7.52
CA TYR A 328 -33.47 -26.00 6.65
C TYR A 328 -33.45 -27.18 5.66
N VAL A 329 -32.29 -27.76 5.34
CA VAL A 329 -32.20 -29.01 4.56
C VAL A 329 -32.76 -30.19 5.38
N GLU A 330 -32.43 -30.24 6.67
CA GLU A 330 -32.97 -31.22 7.62
C GLU A 330 -34.48 -31.08 7.76
N GLU A 331 -35.00 -29.85 7.87
CA GLU A 331 -36.44 -29.61 7.93
C GLU A 331 -37.15 -29.95 6.60
N GLY A 332 -36.54 -29.58 5.46
CA GLY A 332 -37.05 -29.96 4.14
C GLY A 332 -37.11 -31.48 3.96
N LEU A 333 -36.09 -32.22 4.43
CA LEU A 333 -36.13 -33.67 4.44
C LEU A 333 -37.28 -34.21 5.30
N ARG A 334 -37.50 -33.66 6.51
CA ARG A 334 -38.64 -34.08 7.36
C ARG A 334 -39.98 -33.86 6.67
N GLN A 335 -40.16 -32.71 6.02
CA GLN A 335 -41.39 -32.40 5.28
C GLN A 335 -41.56 -33.34 4.07
N PHE A 336 -40.48 -33.56 3.30
CA PHE A 336 -40.45 -34.50 2.18
C PHE A 336 -40.86 -35.92 2.61
N LEU A 337 -40.35 -36.41 3.74
CA LEU A 337 -40.68 -37.76 4.23
C LEU A 337 -42.14 -37.91 4.69
N LYS A 338 -42.83 -36.82 5.07
CA LYS A 338 -44.26 -36.86 5.44
C LYS A 338 -45.15 -37.06 4.22
N ALA A 339 -44.78 -36.51 3.06
CA ALA A 339 -45.53 -36.61 1.82
C ALA A 339 -44.56 -36.69 0.62
N PRO A 340 -43.92 -37.85 0.39
CA PRO A 340 -42.90 -37.97 -0.64
C PRO A 340 -43.53 -37.84 -2.04
N PRO A 341 -43.05 -36.91 -2.88
CA PRO A 341 -43.34 -36.92 -4.31
C PRO A 341 -42.59 -38.09 -4.99
N ASP A 342 -42.41 -38.02 -6.31
CA ASP A 342 -41.66 -39.00 -7.07
C ASP A 342 -40.25 -39.25 -6.48
N ALA A 343 -39.89 -40.53 -6.36
CA ALA A 343 -38.64 -40.92 -5.71
C ALA A 343 -37.41 -40.42 -6.50
N PRO A 344 -36.37 -39.88 -5.83
CA PRO A 344 -35.13 -39.50 -6.49
C PRO A 344 -34.48 -40.71 -7.17
N THR A 345 -34.06 -40.55 -8.42
CA THR A 345 -33.34 -41.62 -9.13
C THR A 345 -31.85 -41.55 -8.85
N PHE A 346 -31.16 -42.69 -8.91
CA PHE A 346 -29.71 -42.74 -8.80
C PHE A 346 -29.03 -41.86 -9.86
N CYS A 347 -29.47 -41.95 -11.13
CA CYS A 347 -28.95 -41.12 -12.22
C CYS A 347 -29.17 -39.62 -11.97
N GLY A 348 -30.36 -39.24 -11.49
CA GLY A 348 -30.73 -37.86 -11.17
C GLY A 348 -30.11 -37.27 -9.90
N THR A 349 -29.28 -38.05 -9.18
CA THR A 349 -28.59 -37.62 -7.95
C THR A 349 -27.11 -38.00 -8.01
N VAL A 350 -26.75 -39.20 -7.55
CA VAL A 350 -25.37 -39.71 -7.49
C VAL A 350 -24.73 -39.79 -8.87
N GLY A 351 -25.50 -40.15 -9.92
CA GLY A 351 -25.03 -40.15 -11.30
C GLY A 351 -24.51 -38.79 -11.76
N TYR A 352 -25.27 -37.71 -11.50
CA TYR A 352 -24.80 -36.34 -11.76
C TYR A 352 -23.56 -35.97 -10.93
N MET A 353 -23.49 -36.35 -9.65
CA MET A 353 -22.31 -36.10 -8.81
C MET A 353 -21.07 -36.81 -9.36
N LEU A 354 -21.19 -38.06 -9.81
CA LEU A 354 -20.09 -38.83 -10.40
C LEU A 354 -19.62 -38.22 -11.73
N LEU A 355 -20.57 -37.84 -12.58
CA LEU A 355 -20.26 -37.13 -13.83
C LEU A 355 -19.54 -35.81 -13.55
N LEU A 356 -19.97 -35.07 -12.53
CA LEU A 356 -19.33 -33.83 -12.11
C LEU A 356 -17.89 -34.07 -11.66
N VAL A 357 -17.63 -35.12 -10.86
CA VAL A 357 -16.26 -35.49 -10.43
C VAL A 357 -15.35 -35.73 -11.63
N ILE A 358 -15.83 -36.43 -12.66
CA ILE A 358 -15.07 -36.66 -13.90
C ILE A 358 -14.75 -35.33 -14.58
N CYS A 359 -15.75 -34.46 -14.78
CA CYS A 359 -15.55 -33.15 -15.42
C CYS A 359 -14.58 -32.26 -14.63
N LEU A 360 -14.73 -32.19 -13.30
CA LEU A 360 -13.84 -31.42 -12.44
C LEU A 360 -12.41 -31.99 -12.46
N GLY A 361 -12.25 -33.31 -12.47
CA GLY A 361 -10.96 -33.97 -12.61
C GLY A 361 -10.27 -33.65 -13.94
N LEU A 362 -11.02 -33.58 -15.05
CA LEU A 362 -10.50 -33.16 -16.36
C LEU A 362 -10.05 -31.69 -16.35
N VAL A 363 -10.81 -30.80 -15.69
CA VAL A 363 -10.41 -29.39 -15.50
C VAL A 363 -9.10 -29.31 -14.72
N ILE A 364 -9.01 -29.98 -13.57
CA ILE A 364 -7.79 -29.98 -12.74
C ILE A 364 -6.59 -30.51 -13.54
N LYS A 365 -6.76 -31.65 -14.23
CA LYS A 365 -5.70 -32.25 -15.06
C LYS A 365 -5.20 -31.28 -16.14
N LYS A 366 -6.12 -30.57 -16.81
CA LYS A 366 -5.77 -29.56 -17.83
C LYS A 366 -4.91 -28.45 -17.24
N PHE A 367 -5.31 -27.88 -16.09
CA PHE A 367 -4.58 -26.79 -15.45
C PHE A 367 -3.25 -27.24 -14.82
N LEU A 368 -3.14 -28.48 -14.34
CA LEU A 368 -1.88 -29.04 -13.83
C LEU A 368 -0.87 -29.40 -14.94
N ASN A 369 -1.34 -29.70 -16.15
CA ASN A 369 -0.47 -29.97 -17.29
C ASN A 369 -0.02 -28.68 -17.98
N ASN A 370 -0.87 -27.64 -18.00
CA ASN A 370 -0.58 -26.36 -18.63
C ASN A 370 0.09 -25.35 -17.69
N SER A 371 0.20 -25.67 -16.39
CA SER A 371 1.04 -24.89 -15.49
C SER A 371 2.49 -25.16 -15.86
N GLU A 372 3.03 -24.38 -16.79
CA GLU A 372 4.39 -23.87 -16.61
C GLU A 372 4.37 -23.16 -15.26
N PHE A 373 4.64 -23.91 -14.19
CA PHE A 373 4.94 -23.32 -12.90
C PHE A 373 5.98 -22.26 -13.20
N CYS A 374 5.71 -20.99 -12.87
CA CYS A 374 6.63 -19.88 -13.05
C CYS A 374 7.92 -20.22 -12.29
N SER A 375 8.77 -20.98 -12.96
CA SER A 375 10.02 -21.49 -12.46
C SER A 375 11.02 -20.43 -12.82
N LYS A 376 10.94 -19.35 -12.02
CA LYS A 376 11.96 -18.34 -11.70
C LYS A 376 11.20 -17.12 -11.20
N LYS A 377 11.43 -16.72 -9.94
CA LYS A 377 11.31 -15.31 -9.56
C LYS A 377 11.98 -14.52 -10.70
N PRO A 378 11.35 -13.48 -11.28
CA PRO A 378 12.08 -12.58 -12.15
C PRO A 378 13.23 -12.02 -11.30
N VAL A 379 14.44 -12.56 -11.50
CA VAL A 379 15.63 -12.04 -10.86
C VAL A 379 15.84 -10.69 -11.49
N PHE A 380 15.48 -9.64 -10.77
CA PHE A 380 15.77 -8.28 -11.20
C PHE A 380 17.28 -8.14 -11.18
N THR A 381 17.86 -8.02 -12.38
CA THR A 381 19.28 -7.73 -12.57
C THR A 381 19.49 -6.22 -12.55
N CYS A 382 20.70 -5.80 -12.21
CA CYS A 382 21.06 -4.39 -12.18
C CYS A 382 20.96 -3.73 -13.57
N GLY A 383 19.92 -2.91 -13.78
CA GLY A 383 19.73 -2.13 -15.01
C GLY A 383 19.30 -2.94 -16.23
N GLY A 384 19.26 -2.28 -17.39
CA GLY A 384 18.92 -2.89 -18.67
C GLY A 384 18.31 -1.91 -19.68
N ILE A 385 18.16 -2.37 -20.92
CA ILE A 385 17.42 -1.65 -21.97
C ILE A 385 16.09 -2.38 -22.16
N LEU A 386 14.99 -1.64 -22.03
CA LEU A 386 13.63 -2.17 -22.04
C LEU A 386 12.87 -1.51 -23.18
N THR A 387 12.34 -2.33 -24.07
CA THR A 387 11.56 -1.91 -25.22
C THR A 387 10.24 -2.66 -25.21
N GLY A 388 9.11 -1.95 -25.21
CA GLY A 388 7.80 -2.59 -25.23
C GLY A 388 6.70 -1.62 -24.80
N GLU A 389 5.44 -2.08 -24.88
CA GLU A 389 4.30 -1.28 -24.42
C GLU A 389 4.12 -1.29 -22.92
N SER A 390 4.64 -2.31 -22.22
CA SER A 390 4.65 -2.36 -20.77
C SER A 390 5.75 -3.28 -20.26
N GLY A 391 6.09 -3.17 -18.98
CA GLY A 391 7.04 -4.06 -18.33
C GLY A 391 7.32 -3.66 -16.88
N PHE A 392 8.17 -4.46 -16.23
CA PHE A 392 8.57 -4.25 -14.84
C PHE A 392 10.07 -3.95 -14.74
N ILE A 393 10.40 -3.09 -13.80
CA ILE A 393 11.77 -2.83 -13.35
C ILE A 393 11.83 -2.95 -11.83
N GLY A 394 12.99 -3.29 -11.31
CA GLY A 394 13.19 -3.37 -9.87
C GLY A 394 14.65 -3.38 -9.52
N SER A 395 14.96 -3.07 -8.26
CA SER A 395 16.31 -3.09 -7.73
C SER A 395 16.95 -4.47 -7.87
N GLU A 396 18.28 -4.51 -7.97
CA GLU A 396 19.00 -5.77 -8.07
C GLU A 396 18.68 -6.68 -6.88
N GLY A 397 18.24 -7.91 -7.16
CA GLY A 397 17.88 -8.88 -6.13
C GLY A 397 16.50 -8.69 -5.48
N PHE A 398 15.68 -7.75 -5.96
CA PHE A 398 14.30 -7.55 -5.47
C PHE A 398 13.49 -8.87 -5.54
N PRO A 399 12.68 -9.23 -4.50
CA PRO A 399 12.29 -8.46 -3.31
C PRO A 399 13.28 -8.50 -2.12
N GLY A 400 14.47 -9.06 -2.31
CA GLY A 400 15.54 -9.04 -1.31
C GLY A 400 16.20 -7.65 -1.17
N VAL A 401 17.09 -7.54 -0.19
CA VAL A 401 17.86 -6.32 0.08
C VAL A 401 18.79 -6.02 -1.09
N TYR A 402 18.76 -4.78 -1.59
CA TYR A 402 19.64 -4.38 -2.70
C TYR A 402 21.11 -4.33 -2.24
N PRO A 403 22.07 -4.64 -3.13
CA PRO A 403 23.48 -4.60 -2.79
C PRO A 403 23.95 -3.15 -2.52
N PRO A 404 24.81 -2.92 -1.52
CA PRO A 404 25.41 -1.62 -1.26
C PRO A 404 26.40 -1.23 -2.37
N ASN A 405 26.65 0.07 -2.53
CA ASN A 405 27.52 0.66 -3.57
C ASN A 405 27.13 0.27 -5.00
N SER A 406 25.85 0.00 -5.24
CA SER A 406 25.33 -0.37 -6.55
C SER A 406 24.86 0.85 -7.34
N LYS A 407 25.06 0.82 -8.66
CA LYS A 407 24.56 1.83 -9.60
C LYS A 407 23.86 1.15 -10.76
N CYS A 408 22.54 1.07 -10.69
CA CYS A 408 21.71 0.40 -11.68
C CYS A 408 20.97 1.41 -12.54
N THR A 409 20.95 1.21 -13.86
CA THR A 409 20.30 2.14 -14.81
C THR A 409 19.43 1.38 -15.79
N TRP A 410 18.14 1.74 -15.84
CA TRP A 410 17.14 1.20 -16.77
C TRP A 410 16.79 2.24 -17.84
N LYS A 411 16.90 1.87 -19.11
CA LYS A 411 16.53 2.71 -20.27
C LYS A 411 15.28 2.16 -20.91
N ILE A 412 14.16 2.86 -20.73
CA ILE A 412 12.83 2.43 -21.18
C ILE A 412 12.49 3.14 -22.49
N THR A 413 12.00 2.39 -23.47
CA THR A 413 11.54 2.88 -24.77
C THR A 413 10.18 2.28 -25.08
N VAL A 414 9.18 3.13 -25.28
CA VAL A 414 7.84 2.74 -25.75
C VAL A 414 7.68 3.07 -27.24
N PRO A 415 6.65 2.55 -27.93
CA PRO A 415 6.39 2.89 -29.33
C PRO A 415 6.32 4.40 -29.57
N GLU A 416 6.73 4.83 -30.77
CA GLU A 416 6.70 6.23 -31.17
C GLU A 416 5.26 6.79 -31.14
N GLY A 417 5.12 8.08 -30.82
CA GLY A 417 3.83 8.72 -30.62
C GLY A 417 3.20 8.52 -29.23
N LYS A 418 3.75 7.62 -28.39
CA LYS A 418 3.32 7.41 -27.00
C LYS A 418 4.29 8.03 -25.98
N VAL A 419 3.84 8.19 -24.74
CA VAL A 419 4.65 8.58 -23.57
C VAL A 419 4.83 7.40 -22.61
N VAL A 420 5.92 7.41 -21.84
CA VAL A 420 6.19 6.41 -20.79
C VAL A 420 5.53 6.87 -19.49
N VAL A 421 4.66 6.04 -18.94
CA VAL A 421 4.09 6.21 -17.60
C VAL A 421 4.73 5.18 -16.68
N LEU A 422 5.45 5.64 -15.65
CA LEU A 422 6.11 4.81 -14.65
C LEU A 422 5.35 4.89 -13.32
N ASN A 423 4.98 3.73 -12.78
CA ASN A 423 4.27 3.61 -11.52
C ASN A 423 5.05 2.72 -10.54
N PHE A 424 5.49 3.29 -9.42
CA PHE A 424 6.12 2.51 -8.36
C PHE A 424 5.05 1.66 -7.67
N ARG A 425 5.30 0.35 -7.57
CA ARG A 425 4.45 -0.57 -6.81
C ARG A 425 4.94 -0.70 -5.37
N PHE A 426 6.26 -0.71 -5.21
CA PHE A 426 6.96 -0.82 -3.93
C PHE A 426 8.22 0.06 -3.96
N ILE A 427 8.54 0.70 -2.84
CA ILE A 427 9.79 1.43 -2.63
C ILE A 427 10.15 1.39 -1.13
N ASP A 428 11.36 0.98 -0.82
CA ASP A 428 11.95 0.91 0.51
C ASP A 428 13.48 1.06 0.38
N LEU A 429 13.91 2.32 0.38
CA LEU A 429 15.33 2.71 0.36
C LEU A 429 15.69 3.38 1.69
N GLU A 430 16.99 3.56 1.96
CA GLU A 430 17.43 4.37 3.10
C GLU A 430 16.79 5.77 3.05
N SER A 431 16.31 6.23 4.21
CA SER A 431 15.60 7.50 4.33
C SER A 431 16.55 8.63 4.74
N ASP A 432 16.65 9.68 3.93
CA ASP A 432 17.34 10.92 4.24
C ASP A 432 16.51 12.11 3.77
N ASN A 433 16.53 13.22 4.52
CA ASN A 433 15.75 14.42 4.19
C ASN A 433 16.10 15.03 2.82
N LEU A 434 17.27 14.70 2.27
CA LEU A 434 17.76 15.16 0.98
C LEU A 434 18.07 14.00 0.02
N CYS A 435 17.68 12.76 0.37
CA CYS A 435 17.97 11.55 -0.39
C CYS A 435 19.43 11.48 -0.89
N ARG A 436 20.40 11.72 0.00
CA ARG A 436 21.82 11.82 -0.36
C ARG A 436 22.55 10.49 -0.41
N TYR A 437 22.06 9.49 0.31
CA TYR A 437 22.67 8.17 0.43
C TYR A 437 22.10 7.26 -0.65
N ASP A 438 20.96 6.62 -0.38
CA ASP A 438 20.26 5.78 -1.34
C ASP A 438 19.10 6.51 -2.01
N PHE A 439 19.03 6.43 -3.34
CA PHE A 439 17.95 7.07 -4.08
C PHE A 439 17.68 6.45 -5.46
N VAL A 440 16.47 6.69 -5.95
CA VAL A 440 16.07 6.46 -7.34
C VAL A 440 15.82 7.80 -8.02
N ASP A 441 16.62 8.11 -9.03
CA ASP A 441 16.40 9.23 -9.94
C ASP A 441 15.64 8.76 -11.19
N VAL A 442 14.65 9.55 -11.62
CA VAL A 442 13.90 9.33 -12.85
C VAL A 442 14.11 10.51 -13.79
N TYR A 443 14.52 10.23 -15.03
CA TYR A 443 14.86 11.22 -16.04
C TYR A 443 13.99 11.06 -17.28
N ASN A 444 13.73 12.20 -17.91
CA ASN A 444 12.98 12.29 -19.15
C ASN A 444 13.92 12.04 -20.35
N GLY A 445 13.73 10.96 -21.12
CA GLY A 445 14.68 10.53 -22.15
C GLY A 445 15.80 9.61 -21.63
N HIS A 446 16.73 9.20 -22.51
CA HIS A 446 17.81 8.26 -22.19
C HIS A 446 19.16 8.89 -21.80
N ALA A 447 19.41 10.15 -22.19
CA ALA A 447 20.68 10.84 -21.97
C ALA A 447 20.44 12.35 -21.93
N ASN A 448 21.12 13.07 -21.02
CA ASN A 448 20.95 14.52 -20.78
C ASN A 448 19.48 14.94 -20.60
N GLY A 449 18.69 14.00 -20.08
CA GLY A 449 17.29 14.15 -19.82
C GLY A 449 17.04 15.00 -18.58
N GLN A 450 16.01 15.82 -18.59
CA GLN A 450 15.58 16.54 -17.39
C GLN A 450 15.16 15.55 -16.31
N ARG A 451 15.64 15.73 -15.07
CA ARG A 451 15.21 14.92 -13.93
C ARG A 451 13.75 15.24 -13.59
N ILE A 452 12.91 14.21 -13.59
CA ILE A 452 11.49 14.25 -13.19
C ILE A 452 11.36 14.23 -11.67
N GLY A 453 12.20 13.46 -10.99
CA GLY A 453 12.22 13.39 -9.53
C GLY A 453 13.33 12.50 -8.98
N ARG A 454 13.58 12.67 -7.68
CA ARG A 454 14.47 11.86 -6.85
C ARG A 454 13.67 11.31 -5.68
N PHE A 455 13.75 10.01 -5.43
CA PHE A 455 12.95 9.32 -4.40
C PHE A 455 13.83 8.46 -3.50
N CYS A 456 13.55 8.45 -2.20
CA CYS A 456 14.18 7.62 -1.19
C CYS A 456 13.21 7.34 -0.03
N GLY A 457 13.61 6.52 0.94
CA GLY A 457 12.72 6.10 2.03
C GLY A 457 11.62 5.13 1.56
N THR A 458 10.51 5.15 2.29
CA THR A 458 9.34 4.27 2.06
C THR A 458 8.16 5.00 1.41
N PHE A 459 8.30 6.30 1.15
CA PHE A 459 7.23 7.10 0.55
C PHE A 459 7.12 6.81 -0.94
N ARG A 460 5.96 6.29 -1.35
CA ARG A 460 5.70 5.89 -2.73
C ARG A 460 5.22 7.08 -3.57
N PRO A 461 5.98 7.52 -4.59
CA PRO A 461 5.54 8.61 -5.44
C PRO A 461 4.36 8.21 -6.33
N GLY A 462 3.64 9.23 -6.80
CA GLY A 462 2.63 9.09 -7.84
C GLY A 462 3.15 8.58 -9.18
N ALA A 463 2.26 8.46 -10.16
CA ALA A 463 2.64 8.07 -11.52
C ALA A 463 3.49 9.17 -12.17
N LEU A 464 4.68 8.78 -12.66
CA LEU A 464 5.62 9.66 -13.33
C LEU A 464 5.47 9.53 -14.84
N VAL A 465 5.49 10.63 -15.56
CA VAL A 465 5.25 10.64 -17.02
C VAL A 465 6.38 11.34 -17.75
N SER A 466 6.91 10.71 -18.80
CA SER A 466 7.92 11.32 -19.67
C SER A 466 7.26 12.26 -20.68
N SER A 467 8.02 13.24 -21.21
CA SER A 467 7.53 14.13 -22.27
C SER A 467 7.60 13.51 -23.67
N GLY A 468 8.08 12.28 -23.79
CA GLY A 468 8.21 11.55 -25.05
C GLY A 468 8.27 10.05 -24.82
N ASN A 469 8.64 9.29 -25.83
CA ASN A 469 8.62 7.82 -25.80
C ASN A 469 9.81 7.17 -25.07
N LYS A 470 10.63 7.95 -24.37
CA LYS A 470 11.86 7.49 -23.70
C LYS A 470 11.92 7.97 -22.26
N MET A 471 12.36 7.10 -21.36
CA MET A 471 12.56 7.40 -19.94
C MET A 471 13.79 6.65 -19.42
N MET A 472 14.52 7.24 -18.49
CA MET A 472 15.64 6.58 -17.81
C MET A 472 15.41 6.59 -16.30
N VAL A 473 15.58 5.43 -15.66
CA VAL A 473 15.51 5.28 -14.21
C VAL A 473 16.89 4.86 -13.72
N GLN A 474 17.40 5.49 -12.67
CA GLN A 474 18.70 5.20 -12.10
C GLN A 474 18.61 5.07 -10.58
N MET A 475 19.04 3.93 -10.05
CA MET A 475 19.18 3.71 -8.62
C MET A 475 20.67 3.76 -8.24
N ILE A 476 20.97 4.48 -7.17
CA ILE A 476 22.30 4.56 -6.56
C ILE A 476 22.15 4.21 -5.08
N SER A 477 23.03 3.35 -4.58
CA SER A 477 23.15 3.05 -3.15
C SER A 477 24.55 3.33 -2.62
N ASP A 478 24.65 3.59 -1.32
CA ASP A 478 25.91 3.83 -0.61
C ASP A 478 26.42 2.57 0.12
N ALA A 479 27.40 2.73 1.02
CA ALA A 479 28.06 1.62 1.70
C ALA A 479 27.30 1.05 2.91
N ASN A 480 26.35 1.77 3.51
CA ASN A 480 25.74 1.41 4.78
C ASN A 480 24.21 1.53 4.72
N THR A 481 23.51 0.64 5.43
CA THR A 481 22.04 0.61 5.49
C THR A 481 21.42 0.28 4.14
N ALA A 482 20.50 -0.69 4.11
CA ALA A 482 19.79 -1.03 2.88
C ALA A 482 18.37 -1.49 3.22
N GLY A 483 17.42 -1.09 2.40
CA GLY A 483 16.03 -1.56 2.45
C GLY A 483 15.76 -2.69 1.44
N ASN A 484 14.49 -3.02 1.27
CA ASN A 484 14.05 -4.04 0.31
C ASN A 484 14.01 -3.55 -1.15
N GLY A 485 14.43 -2.30 -1.41
CA GLY A 485 14.62 -1.75 -2.74
C GLY A 485 13.32 -1.27 -3.38
N PHE A 486 13.17 -1.42 -4.70
CA PHE A 486 11.97 -0.93 -5.38
C PHE A 486 11.50 -1.87 -6.49
N MET A 487 10.21 -1.78 -6.80
CA MET A 487 9.63 -2.36 -8.01
C MET A 487 8.68 -1.34 -8.64
N ALA A 488 8.84 -1.11 -9.93
CA ALA A 488 8.00 -0.20 -10.71
C ALA A 488 7.55 -0.85 -12.02
N MET A 489 6.38 -0.44 -12.49
CA MET A 489 5.78 -0.89 -13.74
C MET A 489 5.73 0.30 -14.70
N PHE A 490 6.21 0.11 -15.93
CA PHE A 490 6.07 1.11 -16.99
C PHE A 490 4.97 0.68 -17.98
N THR A 491 4.27 1.66 -18.55
CA THR A 491 3.27 1.46 -19.61
C THR A 491 3.35 2.58 -20.63
N ALA A 492 3.07 2.27 -21.89
CA ALA A 492 2.89 3.24 -22.96
C ALA A 492 1.48 3.83 -22.88
N ALA A 493 1.37 5.15 -22.86
CA ALA A 493 0.10 5.87 -22.89
C ALA A 493 0.10 6.88 -24.04
N GLU A 494 -1.07 7.21 -24.56
CA GLU A 494 -1.20 8.29 -25.54
C GLU A 494 -1.08 9.66 -24.83
N PRO A 495 -0.37 10.65 -25.42
CA PRO A 495 -0.15 11.95 -24.80
C PRO A 495 -1.43 12.72 -24.44
N ASN A 496 -2.55 12.45 -25.13
CA ASN A 496 -3.77 13.27 -25.08
C ASN A 496 -5.06 12.49 -24.79
N GLU A 497 -5.03 11.16 -24.58
CA GLU A 497 -6.26 10.39 -24.34
C GLU A 497 -6.92 10.68 -22.98
N ARG A 498 -6.15 11.19 -22.01
CA ARG A 498 -6.66 11.54 -20.67
C ARG A 498 -6.01 12.83 -20.18
N GLY A 499 -6.54 13.97 -20.60
CA GLY A 499 -6.16 15.31 -20.09
C GLY A 499 -6.31 15.47 -18.57
N ASP A 500 -6.97 14.51 -17.91
CA ASP A 500 -7.33 14.53 -16.49
C ASP A 500 -6.23 13.94 -15.56
N ARG A 501 -5.12 13.41 -16.12
CA ARG A 501 -4.06 12.73 -15.34
C ARG A 501 -2.63 13.16 -15.66
N TYR A 502 -2.43 13.95 -16.71
CA TYR A 502 -1.10 14.30 -17.21
C TYR A 502 -0.92 15.81 -17.22
N CYS A 503 0.18 16.29 -16.65
CA CYS A 503 0.46 17.70 -16.42
C CYS A 503 1.97 17.96 -16.45
N GLY A 504 2.35 19.20 -16.76
CA GLY A 504 3.75 19.60 -16.93
C GLY A 504 4.08 19.95 -18.38
N GLY A 505 5.37 20.15 -18.65
CA GLY A 505 5.89 20.47 -19.98
C GLY A 505 6.89 21.61 -19.97
N ARG A 506 7.41 21.93 -21.17
CA ARG A 506 8.36 23.01 -21.37
C ARG A 506 7.63 24.28 -21.83
N LEU A 507 7.92 25.40 -21.18
CA LEU A 507 7.23 26.69 -21.34
C LEU A 507 8.24 27.77 -21.78
N GLU A 508 8.13 28.21 -23.04
CA GLU A 508 9.10 29.15 -23.65
C GLU A 508 8.48 30.50 -24.05
N ARG A 509 7.16 30.66 -23.86
CA ARG A 509 6.46 31.89 -24.22
C ARG A 509 6.77 33.02 -23.24
N PRO A 510 6.82 34.31 -23.67
CA PRO A 510 7.15 35.46 -22.80
C PRO A 510 6.27 35.65 -21.56
N SER A 511 5.04 35.15 -21.63
CA SER A 511 4.14 35.01 -20.49
C SER A 511 3.21 33.84 -20.74
N GLY A 512 2.65 33.30 -19.66
CA GLY A 512 1.70 32.20 -19.73
C GLY A 512 1.22 31.79 -18.35
N SER A 513 0.36 30.78 -18.34
CA SER A 513 -0.18 30.20 -17.11
C SER A 513 0.03 28.69 -17.10
N PHE A 514 0.07 28.12 -15.90
CA PHE A 514 0.14 26.69 -15.65
C PHE A 514 -0.73 26.36 -14.45
N LYS A 515 -1.30 25.16 -14.44
CA LYS A 515 -2.32 24.77 -13.44
C LYS A 515 -2.23 23.29 -13.14
N THR A 516 -2.73 22.91 -11.96
CA THR A 516 -2.94 21.51 -11.62
C THR A 516 -3.94 20.85 -12.56
N PRO A 517 -3.90 19.51 -12.73
CA PRO A 517 -4.95 18.80 -13.45
C PRO A 517 -6.32 19.07 -12.81
N ASN A 518 -7.38 19.00 -13.62
CA ASN A 518 -8.78 19.24 -13.23
C ASN A 518 -9.13 20.67 -12.78
N TRP A 519 -8.17 21.59 -12.69
CA TRP A 519 -8.45 22.97 -12.28
C TRP A 519 -9.20 23.77 -13.37
N PRO A 520 -10.25 24.55 -13.03
CA PRO A 520 -10.82 24.78 -11.69
C PRO A 520 -12.02 23.88 -11.36
N ASP A 521 -12.33 22.91 -12.23
CA ASP A 521 -13.59 22.18 -12.21
C ASP A 521 -13.69 21.17 -11.05
N ARG A 522 -12.57 20.55 -10.67
CA ARG A 522 -12.46 19.57 -9.57
C ARG A 522 -11.05 19.56 -8.95
N ASP A 523 -10.95 18.95 -7.77
CA ASP A 523 -9.69 18.67 -7.10
C ASP A 523 -8.67 17.97 -8.01
N TYR A 524 -7.39 18.25 -7.76
CA TYR A 524 -6.33 17.54 -8.45
C TYR A 524 -6.34 16.04 -8.10
N PRO A 525 -5.89 15.15 -9.00
CA PRO A 525 -5.87 13.73 -8.71
C PRO A 525 -4.79 13.37 -7.67
N ALA A 526 -5.09 12.38 -6.83
CA ALA A 526 -4.09 11.74 -5.99
C ALA A 526 -3.05 10.98 -6.85
N GLY A 527 -1.79 11.03 -6.45
CA GLY A 527 -0.69 10.29 -7.07
C GLY A 527 -0.20 10.87 -8.38
N VAL A 528 -0.12 12.20 -8.48
CA VAL A 528 0.29 12.93 -9.68
C VAL A 528 1.65 13.57 -9.47
N ALA A 529 2.48 13.55 -10.52
CA ALA A 529 3.75 14.27 -10.56
C ALA A 529 3.81 15.17 -11.79
N CYS A 530 3.68 16.48 -11.59
CA CYS A 530 3.81 17.48 -12.66
C CYS A 530 5.18 18.15 -12.60
N VAL A 531 5.78 18.42 -13.75
CA VAL A 531 7.02 19.21 -13.86
C VAL A 531 6.87 20.24 -14.98
N TRP A 532 6.96 21.53 -14.65
CA TRP A 532 6.95 22.63 -15.62
C TRP A 532 8.32 23.30 -15.69
N HIS A 533 8.93 23.28 -16.87
CA HIS A 533 10.23 23.88 -17.13
C HIS A 533 10.06 25.17 -17.92
N ILE A 534 10.26 26.32 -17.27
CA ILE A 534 10.15 27.64 -17.90
C ILE A 534 11.54 28.08 -18.37
N VAL A 535 11.68 28.35 -19.66
CA VAL A 535 12.93 28.78 -20.29
C VAL A 535 12.74 30.16 -20.90
N ALA A 536 13.35 31.17 -20.29
CA ALA A 536 13.43 32.52 -20.81
C ALA A 536 14.70 32.72 -21.67
N PRO A 537 14.68 33.71 -22.59
CA PRO A 537 15.90 34.18 -23.25
C PRO A 537 16.98 34.59 -22.25
N LYS A 538 18.26 34.39 -22.59
CA LYS A 538 19.42 34.60 -21.69
C LYS A 538 19.49 35.98 -21.01
N ASN A 539 18.85 37.00 -21.58
CA ASN A 539 18.85 38.37 -21.06
C ASN A 539 17.59 38.71 -20.24
N GLN A 540 16.76 37.72 -19.95
CA GLN A 540 15.50 37.87 -19.21
C GLN A 540 15.48 36.95 -17.98
N LEU A 541 14.76 37.38 -16.96
CA LEU A 541 14.44 36.65 -15.74
C LEU A 541 12.97 36.30 -15.75
N ILE A 542 12.59 35.29 -14.99
CA ILE A 542 11.24 34.77 -14.89
C ILE A 542 10.66 35.25 -13.58
N GLU A 543 9.53 35.93 -13.62
CA GLU A 543 8.72 36.21 -12.45
C GLU A 543 7.52 35.27 -12.44
N LEU A 544 7.31 34.63 -11.30
CA LEU A 544 6.28 33.63 -11.04
C LEU A 544 5.37 34.11 -9.91
N GLU A 545 4.06 34.00 -10.12
CA GLU A 545 3.04 34.37 -9.16
C GLU A 545 1.92 33.33 -9.14
N PHE A 546 1.45 32.94 -7.95
CA PHE A 546 0.29 32.04 -7.79
C PHE A 546 -0.95 32.87 -7.47
N GLU A 547 -1.97 32.77 -8.31
CA GLU A 547 -3.23 33.50 -8.11
C GLU A 547 -4.13 32.76 -7.09
N LYS A 548 -4.23 31.44 -7.25
CA LYS A 548 -4.92 30.54 -6.31
C LYS A 548 -3.99 29.40 -5.95
N PHE A 549 -4.01 28.99 -4.69
CA PHE A 549 -3.14 27.95 -4.16
C PHE A 549 -3.82 27.25 -2.99
N ASP A 550 -4.23 26.00 -3.22
CA ASP A 550 -4.75 25.11 -2.18
C ASP A 550 -4.24 23.68 -2.43
N VAL A 551 -3.29 23.27 -1.59
CA VAL A 551 -2.60 21.97 -1.66
C VAL A 551 -2.61 21.37 -0.25
N GLU A 552 -2.65 20.04 -0.12
CA GLU A 552 -2.75 19.36 1.17
C GLU A 552 -1.79 19.94 2.24
N ARG A 553 -2.34 20.23 3.42
CA ARG A 553 -1.60 20.93 4.48
C ARG A 553 -0.79 19.95 5.34
N ASP A 554 0.53 20.06 5.31
CA ASP A 554 1.45 19.38 6.26
C ASP A 554 2.48 20.35 6.84
N ASN A 555 2.91 20.11 8.09
CA ASN A 555 3.89 20.97 8.79
C ASN A 555 5.26 21.01 8.10
N TYR A 556 5.59 19.99 7.31
CA TYR A 556 6.85 19.84 6.60
C TYR A 556 6.65 19.66 5.08
N CYS A 557 5.42 19.84 4.60
CA CYS A 557 5.01 19.58 3.21
C CYS A 557 5.51 18.21 2.71
N ARG A 558 5.31 17.15 3.49
CA ARG A 558 5.81 15.79 3.18
C ARG A 558 4.91 15.02 2.22
N TYR A 559 3.60 15.30 2.25
CA TYR A 559 2.59 14.67 1.41
C TYR A 559 2.52 15.42 0.07
N ASP A 560 1.53 16.29 -0.11
CA ASP A 560 1.44 17.10 -1.33
C ASP A 560 2.23 18.41 -1.21
N TYR A 561 2.93 18.77 -2.29
CA TYR A 561 3.70 20.01 -2.31
C TYR A 561 4.03 20.51 -3.70
N VAL A 562 4.30 21.82 -3.76
CA VAL A 562 4.92 22.49 -4.90
C VAL A 562 6.33 22.94 -4.52
N ALA A 563 7.33 22.48 -5.27
CA ALA A 563 8.71 22.91 -5.12
C ALA A 563 9.15 23.74 -6.33
N VAL A 564 9.83 24.86 -6.07
CA VAL A 564 10.35 25.76 -7.11
C VAL A 564 11.87 25.80 -7.02
N PHE A 565 12.53 25.60 -8.15
CA PHE A 565 14.00 25.54 -8.27
C PHE A 565 14.51 26.59 -9.25
N ASN A 566 15.65 27.19 -8.89
CA ASN A 566 16.28 28.24 -9.66
C ASN A 566 17.23 27.64 -10.71
N GLY A 567 16.68 27.22 -11.86
CA GLY A 567 17.42 26.56 -12.94
C GLY A 567 16.53 25.57 -13.69
N GLY A 568 17.09 24.84 -14.66
CA GLY A 568 16.37 23.84 -15.46
C GLY A 568 16.30 22.43 -14.87
N GLU A 569 16.93 22.19 -13.71
CA GLU A 569 17.03 20.87 -13.08
C GLU A 569 16.53 20.89 -11.62
N ILE A 570 15.99 19.76 -11.16
CA ILE A 570 15.59 19.58 -9.77
C ILE A 570 16.87 19.49 -8.95
N ASN A 571 17.31 20.56 -8.29
CA ASN A 571 18.50 20.56 -7.44
C ASN A 571 18.17 21.18 -6.08
N ASP A 572 18.22 20.41 -5.00
CA ASP A 572 17.87 20.90 -3.67
C ASP A 572 18.77 22.05 -3.18
N ALA A 573 20.01 22.16 -3.67
CA ALA A 573 20.88 23.30 -3.37
C ALA A 573 20.40 24.61 -4.00
N GLU A 574 19.60 24.52 -5.06
CA GLU A 574 19.05 25.64 -5.82
C GLU A 574 17.53 25.77 -5.63
N ARG A 575 16.97 25.07 -4.64
CA ARG A 575 15.55 25.12 -4.31
C ARG A 575 15.21 26.46 -3.66
N ILE A 576 14.35 27.22 -4.31
CA ILE A 576 13.83 28.50 -3.81
C ILE A 576 12.91 28.25 -2.61
N GLY A 577 12.01 27.27 -2.74
CA GLY A 577 11.08 26.92 -1.68
C GLY A 577 10.26 25.67 -1.95
N LYS A 578 9.65 25.15 -0.90
CA LYS A 578 8.69 24.05 -0.89
C LYS A 578 7.42 24.54 -0.21
N TYR A 579 6.29 24.44 -0.89
CA TYR A 579 5.03 25.09 -0.52
C TYR A 579 3.89 24.07 -0.49
N CYS A 580 3.01 24.19 0.50
CA CYS A 580 1.79 23.40 0.68
C CYS A 580 0.80 24.20 1.56
N GLY A 581 -0.46 23.78 1.64
CA GLY A 581 -1.53 24.50 2.32
C GLY A 581 -2.35 25.41 1.40
N ASP A 582 -3.12 26.31 2.01
CA ASP A 582 -4.16 27.17 1.41
C ASP A 582 -3.70 28.61 1.16
N SER A 583 -2.42 28.91 1.37
CA SER A 583 -1.87 30.26 1.26
C SER A 583 -0.87 30.34 0.10
N PRO A 584 -1.10 31.19 -0.91
CA PRO A 584 -0.19 31.32 -2.04
C PRO A 584 1.18 31.87 -1.59
N PRO A 585 2.29 31.35 -2.14
CA PRO A 585 3.61 31.88 -1.84
C PRO A 585 3.79 33.29 -2.44
N ALA A 586 4.68 34.08 -1.81
CA ALA A 586 5.03 35.41 -2.32
C ALA A 586 5.62 35.31 -3.75
N PRO A 587 5.45 36.35 -4.60
CA PRO A 587 5.98 36.35 -5.96
C PRO A 587 7.48 36.01 -6.01
N ILE A 588 7.83 35.05 -6.88
CA ILE A 588 9.17 34.49 -7.00
C ILE A 588 9.83 35.07 -8.26
N VAL A 589 11.04 35.59 -8.13
CA VAL A 589 11.85 36.03 -9.28
C VAL A 589 13.05 35.10 -9.41
N SER A 590 13.27 34.56 -10.60
CA SER A 590 14.43 33.71 -10.89
C SER A 590 15.71 34.53 -10.92
N GLU A 591 16.84 33.91 -10.57
CA GLU A 591 18.17 34.55 -10.72
C GLU A 591 18.79 34.23 -12.08
N ARG A 592 18.34 33.12 -12.70
CA ARG A 592 18.74 32.63 -14.02
C ARG A 592 17.61 32.79 -15.04
N ASN A 593 17.90 32.50 -16.30
CA ASN A 593 16.92 32.47 -17.39
C ASN A 593 16.08 31.18 -17.41
N GLU A 594 16.21 30.30 -16.43
CA GLU A 594 15.48 29.04 -16.32
C GLU A 594 14.88 28.93 -14.92
N LEU A 595 13.66 28.39 -14.85
CA LEU A 595 12.95 28.12 -13.61
C LEU A 595 12.20 26.79 -13.73
N LEU A 596 12.31 25.95 -12.72
CA LEU A 596 11.66 24.64 -12.68
C LEU A 596 10.65 24.56 -11.54
N ILE A 597 9.47 24.06 -11.85
CA ILE A 597 8.36 23.90 -10.90
C ILE A 597 7.97 22.43 -10.87
N GLN A 598 7.98 21.82 -9.69
CA GLN A 598 7.56 20.45 -9.46
C GLN A 598 6.34 20.43 -8.53
N PHE A 599 5.27 19.75 -8.93
CA PHE A 599 4.14 19.43 -8.06
C PHE A 599 4.07 17.92 -7.89
N LEU A 600 4.04 17.45 -6.65
CA LEU A 600 3.82 16.04 -6.31
C LEU A 600 2.60 15.93 -5.42
N SER A 601 1.72 14.97 -5.72
CA SER A 601 0.64 14.52 -4.82
C SER A 601 0.82 13.06 -4.41
N ASP A 602 0.45 12.76 -3.17
CA ASP A 602 0.43 11.44 -2.58
C ASP A 602 -0.84 10.67 -2.94
N LEU A 603 -1.02 9.45 -2.41
CA LEU A 603 -2.12 8.56 -2.82
C LEU A 603 -3.44 8.77 -2.04
N SER A 604 -3.50 9.83 -1.25
CA SER A 604 -4.61 10.22 -0.39
C SER A 604 -4.82 11.74 -0.45
N LEU A 605 -5.90 12.22 0.18
CA LEU A 605 -6.18 13.63 0.48
C LEU A 605 -5.84 14.65 -0.64
N THR A 606 -6.82 14.97 -1.48
CA THR A 606 -6.70 15.99 -2.53
C THR A 606 -7.26 17.34 -2.08
N ALA A 607 -6.97 18.40 -2.84
CA ALA A 607 -7.51 19.74 -2.64
C ALA A 607 -7.77 20.43 -4.00
N ASP A 608 -8.27 21.67 -3.99
CA ASP A 608 -8.66 22.40 -5.20
C ASP A 608 -7.49 22.60 -6.20
N GLY A 609 -6.26 22.68 -5.70
CA GLY A 609 -5.05 22.85 -6.49
C GLY A 609 -4.66 24.31 -6.70
N PHE A 610 -3.99 24.60 -7.81
CA PHE A 610 -3.45 25.94 -8.05
C PHE A 610 -3.47 26.34 -9.52
N ILE A 611 -3.48 27.65 -9.74
CA ILE A 611 -3.12 28.28 -11.01
C ILE A 611 -2.01 29.31 -10.76
N GLY A 612 -0.93 29.18 -11.52
CA GLY A 612 0.21 30.07 -11.52
C GLY A 612 0.38 30.78 -12.85
N HIS A 613 0.85 32.02 -12.79
CA HIS A 613 1.18 32.85 -13.95
C HIS A 613 2.66 33.19 -13.93
N TYR A 614 3.27 33.21 -15.10
CA TYR A 614 4.65 33.60 -15.24
C TYR A 614 4.82 34.66 -16.34
N LYS A 615 5.81 35.53 -16.16
CA LYS A 615 6.19 36.53 -17.18
C LYS A 615 7.68 36.79 -17.18
N PHE A 616 8.23 37.08 -18.35
CA PHE A 616 9.64 37.40 -18.52
C PHE A 616 9.89 38.89 -18.28
N ARG A 617 10.90 39.20 -17.47
CA ARG A 617 11.38 40.56 -17.20
C ARG A 617 12.81 40.74 -17.69
N PRO A 618 13.19 41.90 -18.24
CA PRO A 618 14.57 42.15 -18.64
C PRO A 618 15.52 42.19 -17.44
N LYS A 619 16.68 41.55 -17.56
CA LYS A 619 17.76 41.61 -16.57
C LYS A 619 18.38 43.02 -16.61
N LYS A 620 18.19 43.83 -15.57
CA LYS A 620 18.84 45.15 -15.48
C LYS A 620 20.36 44.96 -15.49
N LEU A 621 21.05 45.41 -16.55
CA LEU A 621 22.51 45.52 -16.56
C LEU A 621 22.92 46.77 -15.74
N PRO A 622 23.98 46.70 -14.91
CA PRO A 622 24.59 47.89 -14.36
C PRO A 622 25.35 48.62 -15.47
N THR A 623 24.81 49.75 -15.92
CA THR A 623 25.48 50.64 -16.89
C THR A 623 26.27 51.70 -16.12
N THR A 624 27.60 51.62 -16.19
CA THR A 624 28.55 52.66 -15.78
C THR A 624 28.71 53.69 -16.91
N ILE A 625 28.92 54.97 -16.54
CA ILE A 625 29.49 56.17 -17.24
C ILE A 625 28.60 57.38 -16.83
N ALA A 626 29.05 58.43 -16.12
CA ALA A 626 30.14 59.37 -16.43
C ALA A 626 30.70 60.16 -15.19
N PRO A 627 31.85 60.89 -15.34
CA PRO A 627 32.58 61.68 -14.30
C PRO A 627 32.38 63.22 -14.47
N PRO A 628 33.17 64.14 -13.84
CA PRO A 628 33.66 64.31 -12.46
C PRO A 628 33.17 65.65 -11.81
N VAL A 629 33.71 66.02 -10.63
CA VAL A 629 33.85 67.39 -10.03
C VAL A 629 33.24 67.56 -8.61
N THR A 630 34.14 67.42 -7.63
CA THR A 630 34.52 68.41 -6.60
C THR A 630 33.49 68.89 -5.55
N THR A 631 33.66 68.32 -4.36
CA THR A 631 33.53 68.87 -2.98
C THR A 631 32.47 69.92 -2.68
N THR A 632 31.61 69.61 -1.71
CA THR A 632 31.55 70.33 -0.42
C THR A 632 30.96 69.39 0.65
N TYR A 633 31.71 69.18 1.74
CA TYR A 633 31.15 68.69 3.00
C TYR A 633 30.62 69.89 3.79
N PRO A 634 29.51 69.70 4.53
CA PRO A 634 29.65 69.80 5.98
C PRO A 634 29.07 68.58 6.71
N VAL A 635 29.66 68.39 7.89
CA VAL A 635 29.65 67.24 8.79
C VAL A 635 28.37 67.20 9.64
N THR A 636 27.80 65.99 9.86
CA THR A 636 27.39 65.55 11.21
C THR A 636 27.23 64.03 11.31
N THR A 637 28.31 63.40 11.79
CA THR A 637 28.38 62.28 12.75
C THR A 637 27.43 61.08 12.62
N SER A 638 27.91 59.99 12.00
CA SER A 638 27.60 58.64 12.47
C SER A 638 28.78 58.11 13.29
N VAL A 639 28.50 57.83 14.56
CA VAL A 639 29.49 57.38 15.54
C VAL A 639 29.99 55.98 15.12
N LYS A 640 31.25 55.89 14.69
CA LYS A 640 32.00 54.63 14.74
C LYS A 640 32.13 54.21 16.21
N PRO A 641 31.87 52.93 16.56
CA PRO A 641 32.05 52.48 17.93
C PRO A 641 33.55 52.54 18.27
N THR A 642 33.92 53.52 19.10
CA THR A 642 35.25 53.65 19.68
C THR A 642 35.54 52.44 20.56
N VAL A 643 36.79 51.96 20.51
CA VAL A 643 37.35 50.83 21.27
C VAL A 643 37.04 50.89 22.78
N ALA A 644 36.71 52.07 23.32
CA ALA A 644 36.32 52.31 24.71
C ALA A 644 35.00 51.64 25.14
N LEU A 645 34.04 51.40 24.24
CA LEU A 645 32.71 50.83 24.60
C LEU A 645 32.80 49.37 25.07
N CYS A 646 33.81 48.63 24.61
CA CYS A 646 34.00 47.21 24.93
C CYS A 646 34.90 46.94 26.14
N GLN A 647 35.46 47.98 26.78
CA GLN A 647 36.34 47.85 27.94
C GLN A 647 35.62 48.00 29.31
N GLN A 648 34.33 48.33 29.31
CA GLN A 648 33.54 48.48 30.54
C GLN A 648 33.09 47.11 31.10
N LYS A 649 33.19 46.91 32.43
CA LYS A 649 32.67 45.70 33.10
C LYS A 649 31.14 45.65 32.97
N CYS A 650 30.60 44.50 32.54
CA CYS A 650 29.16 44.23 32.47
C CYS A 650 28.48 44.44 33.83
N LYS A 651 27.93 45.63 34.08
CA LYS A 651 27.21 45.91 35.32
C LYS A 651 25.73 46.00 35.00
N ARG A 652 24.94 45.10 35.59
CA ARG A 652 23.47 45.21 35.59
C ARG A 652 23.10 46.39 36.48
N THR A 653 22.52 47.44 35.93
CA THR A 653 22.02 48.59 36.69
C THR A 653 20.54 48.81 36.39
N GLY A 654 19.79 49.26 37.40
CA GLY A 654 18.34 49.46 37.32
C GLY A 654 17.50 48.21 37.62
N THR A 655 16.18 48.39 37.69
CA THR A 655 15.21 47.32 37.92
C THR A 655 14.67 46.79 36.58
N PRO A 656 14.01 45.61 36.55
CA PRO A 656 13.37 45.10 35.33
C PRO A 656 12.35 46.09 34.74
N GLU A 657 11.65 46.85 35.58
CA GLU A 657 10.64 47.84 35.20
C GLU A 657 11.28 49.03 34.46
N SER A 658 12.35 49.60 35.03
CA SER A 658 13.03 50.74 34.40
C SER A 658 13.65 50.36 33.04
N ASN A 659 14.17 49.14 32.93
CA ASN A 659 14.76 48.62 31.69
C ASN A 659 13.70 48.23 30.65
N TYR A 660 12.51 47.78 31.09
CA TYR A 660 11.38 47.52 30.19
C TYR A 660 10.94 48.82 29.49
N CYS A 661 10.88 49.92 30.23
CA CYS A 661 10.47 51.21 29.69
C CYS A 661 11.52 51.82 28.75
N SER A 662 12.81 51.72 29.07
CA SER A 662 13.90 52.30 28.26
C SER A 662 14.27 51.48 27.02
N SER A 663 13.76 50.25 26.87
CA SER A 663 14.09 49.36 25.74
C SER A 663 13.05 49.44 24.61
N ASN A 664 13.50 49.36 23.36
CA ASN A 664 12.61 49.34 22.20
C ASN A 664 11.97 47.97 21.98
N PHE A 665 12.71 46.90 22.28
CA PHE A 665 12.19 45.54 22.24
C PHE A 665 12.50 44.80 23.55
N VAL A 666 11.58 43.91 23.93
CA VAL A 666 11.66 43.02 25.08
C VAL A 666 11.09 41.66 24.67
N LEU A 667 11.95 40.65 24.62
CA LEU A 667 11.57 39.28 24.27
C LEU A 667 12.18 38.26 25.24
N ALA A 668 11.50 37.13 25.39
CA ALA A 668 12.04 35.93 26.02
C ALA A 668 12.25 34.86 24.95
N GLY A 669 13.40 34.20 24.97
CA GLY A 669 13.71 33.20 23.94
C GLY A 669 14.93 32.33 24.23
N THR A 670 15.02 31.24 23.49
CA THR A 670 16.13 30.27 23.54
C THR A 670 17.18 30.65 22.51
N VAL A 671 18.45 30.71 22.89
CA VAL A 671 19.54 31.01 21.95
C VAL A 671 19.84 29.77 21.09
N ILE A 672 19.49 29.82 19.80
CA ILE A 672 19.67 28.70 18.85
C ILE A 672 21.09 28.67 18.32
N THR A 673 21.63 29.82 17.91
CA THR A 673 22.99 29.93 17.36
C THR A 673 23.66 31.21 17.85
N THR A 674 24.98 31.18 18.00
CA THR A 674 25.81 32.34 18.31
C THR A 674 27.04 32.30 17.42
N ILE A 675 27.16 33.27 16.52
CA ILE A 675 28.23 33.36 15.52
C ILE A 675 29.00 34.66 15.76
N PRO A 676 30.27 34.60 16.19
CA PRO A 676 31.10 35.80 16.32
C PRO A 676 31.47 36.33 14.93
N ARG A 677 31.24 37.62 14.67
CA ARG A 677 31.69 38.32 13.45
C ARG A 677 32.20 39.71 13.81
N GLY A 678 33.47 39.99 13.54
CA GLY A 678 34.10 41.31 13.68
C GLY A 678 33.75 42.07 14.96
N GLY A 679 34.40 41.75 16.09
CA GLY A 679 34.17 42.42 17.40
C GLY A 679 32.79 42.16 18.06
N SER A 680 31.78 41.78 17.27
CA SER A 680 30.39 41.56 17.68
C SER A 680 29.98 40.09 17.65
N LEU A 681 28.88 39.76 18.33
CA LEU A 681 28.31 38.41 18.38
C LEU A 681 26.89 38.43 17.79
N HIS A 682 26.68 37.71 16.69
CA HIS A 682 25.36 37.55 16.09
C HIS A 682 24.68 36.33 16.69
N ALA A 683 23.52 36.52 17.31
CA ALA A 683 22.74 35.44 17.89
C ALA A 683 21.37 35.31 17.20
N THR A 684 20.96 34.08 16.92
CA THR A 684 19.58 33.77 16.51
C THR A 684 18.84 33.21 17.71
N ILE A 685 17.72 33.85 18.07
CA ILE A 685 16.93 33.51 19.25
C ILE A 685 15.59 32.95 18.79
N SER A 686 15.24 31.74 19.23
CA SER A 686 13.89 31.20 19.14
C SER A 686 13.03 31.93 20.16
N ILE A 687 12.02 32.64 19.70
CA ILE A 687 11.16 33.44 20.56
C ILE A 687 10.19 32.51 21.28
N ILE A 688 10.20 32.59 22.61
CA ILE A 688 9.20 31.96 23.49
C ILE A 688 8.02 32.93 23.67
N ASN A 689 8.31 34.21 23.91
CA ASN A 689 7.27 35.23 24.04
C ASN A 689 7.83 36.64 23.74
N ILE A 690 7.01 37.51 23.17
CA ILE A 690 7.33 38.93 22.89
C ILE A 690 6.47 39.80 23.80
N TYR A 691 7.12 40.65 24.60
CA TYR A 691 6.43 41.57 25.50
C TYR A 691 6.38 42.98 24.91
N LYS A 692 7.45 43.38 24.20
CA LYS A 692 7.56 44.65 23.46
C LYS A 692 8.32 44.37 22.17
N GLU A 693 7.71 44.63 21.01
CA GLU A 693 8.29 44.26 19.71
C GLU A 693 9.11 45.40 19.09
N GLY A 694 8.59 46.63 19.17
CA GLY A 694 9.17 47.75 18.42
C GLY A 694 9.19 47.46 16.91
N ASN A 695 10.27 47.86 16.22
CA ASN A 695 10.48 47.60 14.78
C ASN A 695 11.34 46.34 14.53
N LEU A 696 11.37 45.38 15.45
CA LEU A 696 12.23 44.21 15.37
C LEU A 696 11.74 43.25 14.26
N ALA A 697 12.61 42.93 13.30
CA ALA A 697 12.30 41.98 12.24
C ALA A 697 12.28 40.54 12.77
N VAL A 698 11.08 40.00 12.99
CA VAL A 698 10.83 38.62 13.41
C VAL A 698 10.69 37.72 12.18
N GLN A 699 11.46 36.64 12.13
CA GLN A 699 11.44 35.63 11.07
C GLN A 699 10.61 34.44 11.53
N GLN A 700 9.47 34.19 10.88
CA GLN A 700 8.56 33.12 11.21
C GLN A 700 8.79 31.91 10.29
N ALA A 701 9.16 30.78 10.87
CA ALA A 701 9.33 29.51 10.18
C ALA A 701 8.44 28.46 10.86
N GLY A 702 7.28 28.19 10.27
CA GLY A 702 6.24 27.36 10.88
C GLY A 702 5.61 28.01 12.13
N LYS A 703 5.48 27.26 13.24
CA LYS A 703 4.98 27.77 14.54
C LYS A 703 6.04 28.47 15.40
N ASN A 704 7.31 28.40 15.02
CA ASN A 704 8.40 28.96 15.81
C ASN A 704 8.83 30.31 15.23
N MET A 705 8.67 31.35 16.03
CA MET A 705 9.17 32.68 15.69
C MET A 705 10.64 32.79 16.09
N SER A 706 11.47 33.44 15.27
CA SER A 706 12.87 33.66 15.59
C SER A 706 13.30 35.09 15.30
N ALA A 707 14.16 35.66 16.13
CA ALA A 707 14.72 36.99 15.92
C ALA A 707 16.25 36.94 15.86
N LYS A 708 16.83 37.76 14.99
CA LYS A 708 18.28 37.95 14.90
C LYS A 708 18.67 39.16 15.71
N VAL A 709 19.60 38.96 16.65
CA VAL A 709 20.08 40.00 17.54
C VAL A 709 21.60 40.07 17.49
N ILE A 710 22.13 41.29 17.51
CA ILE A 710 23.55 41.59 17.43
C ILE A 710 24.00 42.12 18.78
N VAL A 711 24.87 41.39 19.46
CA VAL A 711 25.58 41.88 20.64
C VAL A 711 26.80 42.65 20.16
N VAL A 712 26.79 43.96 20.39
CA VAL A 712 27.83 44.87 19.86
C VAL A 712 29.20 44.56 20.45
N CYS A 713 29.25 44.05 21.69
CA CYS A 713 30.49 43.62 22.32
C CYS A 713 30.51 42.11 22.62
N LYS A 714 31.40 41.34 21.97
CA LYS A 714 31.48 39.88 22.14
C LYS A 714 31.69 39.42 23.59
N GLN A 715 32.34 40.24 24.43
CA GLN A 715 32.62 39.91 25.83
C GLN A 715 31.44 40.21 26.78
N CYS A 716 30.39 40.92 26.31
CA CYS A 716 29.32 41.41 27.17
C CYS A 716 28.00 41.68 26.43
N PRO A 717 26.86 41.11 26.82
CA PRO A 717 26.61 40.01 27.78
C PRO A 717 26.85 38.60 27.20
N LEU A 718 27.13 37.64 28.09
CA LEU A 718 27.42 36.24 27.73
C LEU A 718 26.13 35.46 27.40
N LEU A 719 25.83 35.31 26.11
CA LEU A 719 24.76 34.44 25.62
C LEU A 719 25.33 33.05 25.29
N ARG A 720 24.83 32.02 25.97
CA ARG A 720 25.18 30.61 25.68
C ARG A 720 24.08 29.93 24.89
N ARG A 721 24.46 29.17 23.87
CA ARG A 721 23.56 28.35 23.06
C ARG A 721 22.76 27.38 23.95
N GLY A 722 21.48 27.22 23.67
CA GLY A 722 20.57 26.29 24.35
C GLY A 722 19.97 26.80 25.66
N LEU A 723 20.35 27.99 26.14
CA LEU A 723 19.78 28.59 27.34
C LEU A 723 18.70 29.64 27.01
N ASN A 724 17.74 29.78 27.91
CA ASN A 724 16.63 30.72 27.80
C ASN A 724 16.99 32.03 28.49
N TYR A 725 16.82 33.15 27.77
CA TYR A 725 17.10 34.49 28.28
C TYR A 725 15.91 35.43 28.08
N ILE A 726 15.81 36.42 28.95
CA ILE A 726 15.05 37.65 28.74
C ILE A 726 16.03 38.69 28.21
N ILE A 727 15.70 39.28 27.07
CA ILE A 727 16.57 40.18 26.34
C ILE A 727 15.82 41.47 26.10
N MET A 728 16.39 42.57 26.58
CA MET A 728 15.88 43.93 26.38
C MET A 728 16.96 44.75 25.69
N GLY A 729 16.59 45.47 24.63
CA GLY A 729 17.56 46.24 23.84
C GLY A 729 16.92 47.23 22.89
N GLN A 730 17.74 47.75 21.99
CA GLN A 730 17.31 48.72 20.97
C GLN A 730 17.22 48.05 19.60
N VAL A 731 16.35 48.53 18.72
CA VAL A 731 16.27 48.03 17.34
C VAL A 731 17.07 48.99 16.46
N GLY A 732 18.01 48.45 15.68
CA GLY A 732 18.75 49.24 14.68
C GLY A 732 17.91 49.54 13.44
N GLU A 733 18.34 50.52 12.63
CA GLU A 733 17.66 50.89 11.37
C GLU A 733 17.55 49.74 10.37
N ASP A 734 18.38 48.69 10.51
CA ASP A 734 18.34 47.45 9.74
C ASP A 734 17.29 46.44 10.24
N GLY A 735 16.42 46.83 11.18
CA GLY A 735 15.39 45.98 11.78
C GLY A 735 15.93 44.91 12.73
N ARG A 736 17.24 44.89 13.00
CA ARG A 736 17.88 43.91 13.89
C ARG A 736 17.99 44.45 15.31
N GLY A 737 17.73 43.59 16.30
CA GLY A 737 17.93 43.94 17.70
C GLY A 737 19.42 44.14 17.99
N ARG A 738 19.80 45.24 18.64
CA ARG A 738 21.14 45.52 19.11
C ARG A 738 21.17 45.51 20.63
N ILE A 739 22.08 44.69 21.17
CA ILE A 739 22.36 44.59 22.60
C ILE A 739 23.67 45.35 22.85
N MET A 740 23.56 46.43 23.62
CA MET A 740 24.67 47.23 24.09
C MET A 740 25.21 46.68 25.42
N PRO A 741 26.42 47.04 25.87
CA PRO A 741 26.98 46.55 27.13
C PRO A 741 26.14 46.88 28.38
N ASN A 742 25.31 47.94 28.31
CA ASN A 742 24.36 48.34 29.35
C ASN A 742 22.94 47.78 29.16
N SER A 743 22.69 47.02 28.08
CA SER A 743 21.38 46.41 27.83
C SER A 743 21.08 45.28 28.81
N PHE A 744 19.81 45.15 29.18
CA PHE A 744 19.40 44.21 30.23
C PHE A 744 19.22 42.79 29.68
N ILE A 745 20.06 41.86 30.16
CA ILE A 745 19.92 40.42 29.89
C ILE A 745 20.01 39.60 31.18
N MET A 746 19.02 38.71 31.35
CA MET A 746 19.00 37.75 32.44
C MET A 746 18.50 36.37 32.00
N MET A 747 18.89 35.34 32.74
CA MET A 747 18.34 33.99 32.56
C MET A 747 16.83 34.02 32.77
N PHE A 748 16.11 33.35 31.88
CA PHE A 748 14.67 33.21 31.96
C PHE A 748 14.30 32.30 33.15
N LYS A 749 13.48 32.83 34.07
CA LYS A 749 12.86 32.07 35.17
C LYS A 749 11.35 32.30 35.10
N THR A 750 10.56 31.29 35.42
CA THR A 750 9.08 31.34 35.38
C THR A 750 8.47 32.47 36.21
N LYS A 751 9.07 32.85 37.35
CA LYS A 751 8.63 34.01 38.15
C LYS A 751 8.70 35.35 37.39
N ASN A 752 9.63 35.49 36.44
CA ASN A 752 9.83 36.73 35.68
C ASN A 752 8.74 36.97 34.62
N GLN A 753 8.09 35.90 34.15
CA GLN A 753 7.01 35.99 33.16
C GLN A 753 5.77 36.69 33.72
N LYS A 754 5.43 36.45 35.00
CA LYS A 754 4.33 37.15 35.67
C LYS A 754 4.61 38.66 35.81
N LEU A 755 5.84 39.03 36.14
CA LEU A 755 6.26 40.43 36.23
C LEU A 755 6.19 41.14 34.87
N LEU A 756 6.75 40.55 33.82
CA LEU A 756 6.75 41.14 32.47
C LEU A 756 5.35 41.21 31.83
N ASN A 757 4.48 40.23 32.11
CA ASN A 757 3.08 40.31 31.70
C ASN A 757 2.33 41.44 32.41
N ALA A 758 2.61 41.70 33.69
CA ALA A 758 2.03 42.83 34.40
C ALA A 758 2.53 44.18 33.86
N LEU A 759 3.77 44.25 33.39
CA LEU A 759 4.36 45.45 32.78
C LEU A 759 3.88 45.70 31.35
N LYS A 760 3.48 44.66 30.61
CA LYS A 760 2.91 44.79 29.25
C LYS A 760 1.68 45.71 29.20
N ASN A 761 0.91 45.76 30.28
CA ASN A 761 -0.33 46.52 30.36
C ASN A 761 -0.20 47.85 31.15
N LYS A 762 1.01 48.22 31.57
CA LYS A 762 1.28 49.52 32.22
C LYS A 762 1.96 50.46 31.23
N GLN A 763 1.53 51.71 31.19
CA GLN A 763 2.25 52.73 30.45
C GLN A 763 3.59 53.01 31.12
N CYS A 764 4.63 52.88 30.31
CA CYS A 764 5.90 53.58 30.46
C CYS A 764 5.72 54.98 29.85
#